data_AF-A0A848T508-F1
#
_entry.id   AF-A0A848T508-F1
#
_cell.length_a   1.000
_cell.length_b   1.000
_cell.length_c   1.000
_cell.angle_alpha   90.00
_cell.angle_beta   90.00
_cell.angle_gamma   90.00
#
_symmetry.space_group_name_H-M   'P 1'
#
loop_
_entity.id
_entity.type
_entity.pdbx_description
1 polymer ?
#
loop_
_entity_poly.entity_id
_entity_poly.type
_entity_poly.pdbx_seq_one_letter_code
_entity_poly.pdbx_strand_id
1 'polypeptide(L)'
;MIKNVVDQQLRDNDCAISAAKTVCNALKVKLSRSYIENDIPLDESGASIGDIKKFFDSNGFVTNFKLVDLNVLDKSEKEISSLFPAIVPIMQKRGLHYIVLNGYRKGKFTIYDPSDGSIYKLSSSELSKKAHLNSAEIDLVDVEAKLQREVNAVLSERKISIPLNIQGQDLIEMFNKVSYFTYIEETFGFKDDKAANAYLKDLLFNQQYEKIPLSHKNLKLLGEKVEFETPLLLSVNKPDDKKLKINDNVEGKSIFSKLISITSEFKELWMIFLVTTVVAALVTHLSVFINLLLIDEVLPTYQVDVLTMFAIGVGIFFMFNVSFRIFRKYVSIFLGLALDKHFLNIFDAKLNHYSMRYLASFRRGDLMERLSDSMKIKSFFLRFFSSIFVNVVISVFSIGILFVLNWKLSLIVLGVIAVFTVLFFVLTPIIKNLENQRFRSKANLYSKMIEKIDGIQVVKSMGLERYTSHEIGEEVNTLLEIRKKSKYVDLFNSVVVSVIIQITILAIIVILSRQMMISNSITLGQIIAFIALSSKIFGSLNDLLEENLSLQEFKVIVNRYFDFQEKKAIAEEDAPKDHQKIHASAFESLDINDVKFAYILEKPILKQNSISVKRGDKIFLEGKNGSGKSTLCKVMSLLYDQDEGSILYNGIHHDMFERDSLRKNILMISGEDTIFDDSLHFNIAFDKKIDLEKLIAYAKAIDFYEFIVSNPEKLNFRLVENGRNLSSGQRKKILLLRALMSDASMIILDEIFIGIDSESRTRIEKLLNSINDKAFLITSHIDTPTIQYNAHYKMTKGELCKIK
;
A
#
# COMPACT_ATOMS: atom_id res chain seq x y z
N MET A 1 -20.23 -17.63 -6.37
CA MET A 1 -19.06 -17.56 -7.28
C MET A 1 -18.68 -16.13 -7.75
N ILE A 2 -19.34 -15.05 -7.31
CA ILE A 2 -19.04 -13.66 -7.75
C ILE A 2 -17.94 -12.96 -6.88
N LYS A 3 -17.41 -13.64 -5.86
CA LYS A 3 -16.70 -13.01 -4.72
C LYS A 3 -15.23 -12.58 -4.94
N ASN A 4 -14.64 -12.81 -6.11
CA ASN A 4 -13.22 -12.48 -6.39
C ASN A 4 -13.00 -11.64 -7.67
N VAL A 5 -14.03 -10.96 -8.18
CA VAL A 5 -13.88 -10.18 -9.42
C VAL A 5 -13.16 -8.85 -9.15
N VAL A 6 -13.51 -8.16 -8.06
CA VAL A 6 -12.90 -6.88 -7.67
C VAL A 6 -11.64 -7.15 -6.86
N ASP A 7 -10.51 -6.67 -7.36
CA ASP A 7 -9.24 -6.67 -6.66
C ASP A 7 -9.16 -5.38 -5.83
N GLN A 8 -8.90 -5.53 -4.53
CA GLN A 8 -8.92 -4.41 -3.60
C GLN A 8 -7.54 -3.74 -3.50
N GLN A 9 -7.55 -2.42 -3.41
CA GLN A 9 -6.38 -1.59 -3.18
C GLN A 9 -5.61 -1.99 -1.91
N LEU A 10 -4.30 -2.27 -2.03
CA LEU A 10 -3.42 -2.67 -0.93
C LEU A 10 -2.59 -1.49 -0.40
N ARG A 11 -2.28 -0.51 -1.27
CA ARG A 11 -1.50 0.70 -0.97
C ARG A 11 -2.31 1.93 -1.39
N ASP A 12 -2.18 3.07 -0.72
CA ASP A 12 -2.96 4.27 -1.05
C ASP A 12 -2.80 4.77 -2.49
N ASN A 13 -1.68 4.43 -3.16
CA ASN A 13 -1.35 4.81 -4.53
C ASN A 13 -1.64 3.71 -5.58
N ASP A 14 -1.99 2.47 -5.19
CA ASP A 14 -2.11 1.34 -6.13
C ASP A 14 -3.53 1.09 -6.72
N CYS A 15 -4.37 2.13 -6.74
CA CYS A 15 -5.73 2.05 -7.27
C CYS A 15 -5.74 1.63 -8.75
N ALA A 16 -4.79 2.15 -9.55
CA ALA A 16 -4.63 1.84 -10.97
C ALA A 16 -4.38 0.35 -11.24
N ILE A 17 -3.48 -0.27 -10.47
CA ILE A 17 -3.20 -1.71 -10.53
C ILE A 17 -4.44 -2.52 -10.18
N SER A 18 -5.11 -2.13 -9.10
CA SER A 18 -6.30 -2.82 -8.61
C SER A 18 -7.44 -2.72 -9.64
N ALA A 19 -7.57 -1.58 -10.33
CA ALA A 19 -8.47 -1.39 -11.45
C ALA A 19 -8.11 -2.29 -12.64
N ALA A 20 -6.84 -2.31 -13.06
CA ALA A 20 -6.37 -3.16 -14.15
C ALA A 20 -6.58 -4.66 -13.84
N LYS A 21 -6.30 -5.09 -12.62
CA LYS A 21 -6.54 -6.47 -12.15
C LYS A 21 -8.04 -6.81 -12.12
N THR A 22 -8.87 -5.87 -11.69
CA THR A 22 -10.34 -6.01 -11.70
C THR A 22 -10.87 -6.18 -13.12
N VAL A 23 -10.35 -5.40 -14.09
CA VAL A 23 -10.66 -5.56 -15.51
C VAL A 23 -10.22 -6.94 -16.02
N CYS A 24 -9.00 -7.38 -15.71
CA CYS A 24 -8.52 -8.71 -16.09
C CYS A 24 -9.43 -9.83 -15.54
N ASN A 25 -9.82 -9.73 -14.27
CA ASN A 25 -10.74 -10.67 -13.64
C ASN A 25 -12.13 -10.66 -14.30
N ALA A 26 -12.64 -9.47 -14.67
CA ALA A 26 -13.91 -9.31 -15.38
C ALA A 26 -13.86 -9.96 -16.78
N LEU A 27 -12.74 -9.81 -17.49
CA LEU A 27 -12.46 -10.46 -18.78
C LEU A 27 -12.08 -11.95 -18.65
N LYS A 28 -12.06 -12.50 -17.42
CA LYS A 28 -11.61 -13.86 -17.10
C LYS A 28 -10.17 -14.17 -17.52
N VAL A 29 -9.32 -13.15 -17.64
CA VAL A 29 -7.89 -13.30 -17.88
C VAL A 29 -7.17 -13.39 -16.52
N LYS A 30 -6.51 -14.52 -16.27
CA LYS A 30 -5.82 -14.78 -14.99
C LYS A 30 -4.39 -14.21 -15.00
N LEU A 31 -4.26 -12.89 -14.85
CA LEU A 31 -2.96 -12.27 -14.57
C LEU A 31 -2.73 -12.17 -13.07
N SER A 32 -1.53 -12.46 -12.56
CA SER A 32 -1.23 -12.20 -11.15
C SER A 32 -1.20 -10.69 -10.90
N ARG A 33 -1.62 -10.25 -9.70
CA ARG A 33 -1.42 -8.84 -9.31
C ARG A 33 0.06 -8.46 -9.42
N SER A 34 0.96 -9.39 -9.06
CA SER A 34 2.39 -9.15 -9.09
C SER A 34 2.89 -8.75 -10.47
N TYR A 35 2.41 -9.40 -11.52
CA TYR A 35 2.74 -9.09 -12.92
C TYR A 35 2.28 -7.68 -13.31
N ILE A 36 1.07 -7.29 -12.91
CA ILE A 36 0.49 -5.98 -13.26
C ILE A 36 1.30 -4.82 -12.64
N GLU A 37 1.72 -4.92 -11.37
CA GLU A 37 2.51 -3.85 -10.75
C GLU A 37 3.97 -3.79 -11.23
N ASN A 38 4.46 -4.79 -11.98
CA ASN A 38 5.77 -4.71 -12.61
C ASN A 38 5.75 -3.85 -13.87
N ASP A 39 4.67 -3.92 -14.63
CA ASP A 39 4.51 -3.18 -15.87
C ASP A 39 3.89 -1.80 -15.67
N ILE A 40 3.05 -1.63 -14.62
CA ILE A 40 2.45 -0.34 -14.29
C ILE A 40 3.35 0.39 -13.29
N PRO A 41 3.99 1.52 -13.67
CA PRO A 41 4.77 2.34 -12.75
C PRO A 41 3.89 2.90 -11.62
N LEU A 42 4.43 2.94 -10.40
CA LEU A 42 3.78 3.54 -9.24
C LEU A 42 4.68 4.60 -8.62
N ASP A 43 4.11 5.77 -8.33
CA ASP A 43 4.71 6.80 -7.49
C ASP A 43 3.85 7.07 -6.24
N GLU A 44 4.22 8.04 -5.40
CA GLU A 44 3.44 8.40 -4.20
C GLU A 44 2.00 8.90 -4.51
N SER A 45 1.75 9.39 -5.73
CA SER A 45 0.47 9.91 -6.23
C SER A 45 -0.38 8.89 -7.00
N GLY A 46 0.21 7.77 -7.44
CA GLY A 46 -0.44 6.66 -8.12
C GLY A 46 0.17 6.34 -9.48
N ALA A 47 -0.65 5.77 -10.38
CA ALA A 47 -0.30 5.59 -11.79
C ALA A 47 -1.31 6.34 -12.65
N SER A 48 -0.89 6.80 -13.84
CA SER A 48 -1.79 7.50 -14.76
C SER A 48 -2.71 6.51 -15.50
N ILE A 49 -3.78 7.02 -16.10
CA ILE A 49 -4.62 6.20 -16.98
C ILE A 49 -3.88 5.80 -18.27
N GLY A 50 -2.89 6.60 -18.68
CA GLY A 50 -2.00 6.30 -19.80
C GLY A 50 -1.06 5.14 -19.49
N ASP A 51 -0.56 5.04 -18.26
CA ASP A 51 0.24 3.91 -17.79
C ASP A 51 -0.57 2.60 -17.81
N ILE A 52 -1.82 2.64 -17.37
CA ILE A 52 -2.75 1.50 -17.46
C ILE A 52 -2.97 1.10 -18.92
N LYS A 53 -3.15 2.07 -19.82
CA LYS A 53 -3.31 1.81 -21.25
C LYS A 53 -2.07 1.13 -21.84
N LYS A 54 -0.87 1.66 -21.56
CA LYS A 54 0.40 1.08 -22.03
C LYS A 54 0.56 -0.36 -21.57
N PHE A 55 0.22 -0.66 -20.32
CA PHE A 55 0.21 -2.03 -19.81
C PHE A 55 -0.70 -2.96 -20.61
N PHE A 56 -1.93 -2.54 -20.87
CA PHE A 56 -2.87 -3.35 -21.65
C PHE A 56 -2.40 -3.52 -23.10
N ASP A 57 -1.90 -2.45 -23.73
CA ASP A 57 -1.38 -2.48 -25.10
C ASP A 57 -0.15 -3.39 -25.22
N SER A 58 0.81 -3.31 -24.28
CA SER A 58 2.00 -4.16 -24.25
C SER A 58 1.67 -5.64 -24.05
N ASN A 59 0.57 -5.93 -23.36
CA ASN A 59 0.04 -7.27 -23.11
C ASN A 59 -0.99 -7.75 -24.15
N GLY A 60 -1.13 -7.02 -25.26
CA GLY A 60 -1.91 -7.43 -26.43
C GLY A 60 -3.42 -7.21 -26.32
N PHE A 61 -3.90 -6.52 -25.29
CA PHE A 61 -5.31 -6.10 -25.18
C PHE A 61 -5.59 -4.97 -26.18
N VAL A 62 -6.82 -4.93 -26.69
CA VAL A 62 -7.28 -3.80 -27.52
C VAL A 62 -7.85 -2.74 -26.60
N THR A 63 -7.12 -1.64 -26.41
CA THR A 63 -7.58 -0.50 -25.63
C THR A 63 -7.95 0.68 -26.50
N ASN A 64 -9.02 1.38 -26.13
CA ASN A 64 -9.41 2.63 -26.77
C ASN A 64 -9.86 3.63 -25.72
N PHE A 65 -9.26 4.83 -25.76
CA PHE A 65 -9.82 6.00 -25.09
C PHE A 65 -11.08 6.42 -25.83
N LYS A 66 -12.19 6.52 -25.11
CA LYS A 66 -13.46 7.02 -25.61
C LYS A 66 -13.95 8.11 -24.68
N LEU A 67 -14.15 9.29 -25.24
CA LEU A 67 -14.90 10.35 -24.59
C LEU A 67 -16.38 9.99 -24.74
N VAL A 68 -17.09 9.85 -23.64
CA VAL A 68 -18.53 9.56 -23.67
C VAL A 68 -19.23 10.70 -22.97
N ASP A 69 -20.02 11.44 -23.74
CA ASP A 69 -20.93 12.42 -23.19
C ASP A 69 -22.08 11.68 -22.49
N LEU A 70 -22.01 11.60 -21.15
CA LEU A 70 -23.02 10.91 -20.33
C LEU A 70 -24.38 11.61 -20.34
N ASN A 71 -24.46 12.86 -20.82
CA ASN A 71 -25.70 13.64 -20.88
C ASN A 71 -26.41 13.52 -22.25
N VAL A 72 -25.70 13.05 -23.30
CA VAL A 72 -26.21 12.98 -24.70
C VAL A 72 -26.37 11.52 -25.17
N LEU A 73 -26.55 10.57 -24.25
CA LEU A 73 -26.64 9.15 -24.58
C LEU A 73 -28.04 8.74 -25.04
N ASP A 74 -28.38 9.12 -26.27
CA ASP A 74 -29.43 8.48 -27.07
C ASP A 74 -28.86 7.26 -27.82
N LYS A 75 -28.07 6.43 -27.11
CA LYS A 75 -27.45 5.22 -27.65
C LYS A 75 -28.11 4.00 -27.05
N SER A 76 -28.52 3.07 -27.92
CA SER A 76 -29.12 1.79 -27.52
C SER A 76 -28.28 1.10 -26.43
N GLU A 77 -28.91 0.46 -25.43
CA GLU A 77 -28.21 -0.26 -24.34
C GLU A 77 -27.11 -1.20 -24.87
N LYS A 78 -27.26 -1.69 -26.11
CA LYS A 78 -26.26 -2.51 -26.83
C LYS A 78 -24.96 -1.77 -27.12
N GLU A 79 -24.98 -0.53 -27.60
CA GLU A 79 -23.76 0.24 -27.88
C GLU A 79 -22.98 0.57 -26.60
N ILE A 80 -23.67 0.93 -25.53
CA ILE A 80 -23.05 1.21 -24.23
C ILE A 80 -22.45 -0.09 -23.65
N SER A 81 -23.16 -1.21 -23.80
CA SER A 81 -22.66 -2.51 -23.33
C SER A 81 -21.35 -2.95 -24.01
N SER A 82 -21.10 -2.50 -25.24
CA SER A 82 -19.87 -2.80 -26.00
C SER A 82 -18.62 -2.10 -25.46
N LEU A 83 -18.78 -1.13 -24.55
CA LEU A 83 -17.68 -0.40 -23.94
C LEU A 83 -17.11 -1.10 -22.70
N PHE A 84 -17.83 -2.07 -22.13
CA PHE A 84 -17.43 -2.70 -20.88
C PHE A 84 -16.56 -3.95 -21.09
N PRO A 85 -15.58 -4.19 -20.22
CA PRO A 85 -15.21 -3.38 -19.05
C PRO A 85 -14.44 -2.11 -19.42
N ALA A 86 -14.78 -1.00 -18.74
CA ALA A 86 -14.11 0.30 -18.94
C ALA A 86 -13.59 0.85 -17.62
N ILE A 87 -12.43 1.52 -17.65
CA ILE A 87 -11.84 2.23 -16.50
C ILE A 87 -12.19 3.71 -16.61
N VAL A 88 -12.67 4.29 -15.50
CA VAL A 88 -13.01 5.72 -15.40
C VAL A 88 -12.23 6.36 -14.26
N PRO A 89 -11.54 7.48 -14.50
CA PRO A 89 -10.96 8.29 -13.44
C PRO A 89 -12.06 9.09 -12.72
N ILE A 90 -12.06 9.06 -11.40
CA ILE A 90 -12.95 9.83 -10.52
C ILE A 90 -12.12 10.73 -9.61
N MET A 91 -12.64 11.91 -9.30
CA MET A 91 -12.03 12.83 -8.34
C MET A 91 -12.52 12.53 -6.93
N GLN A 92 -11.60 12.17 -6.02
CA GLN A 92 -11.86 12.12 -4.59
C GLN A 92 -11.08 13.23 -3.86
N LYS A 93 -11.39 13.46 -2.58
CA LYS A 93 -10.72 14.46 -1.72
C LYS A 93 -9.18 14.35 -1.71
N ARG A 94 -8.62 13.18 -2.04
CA ARG A 94 -7.19 12.86 -1.96
C ARG A 94 -6.51 12.68 -3.32
N GLY A 95 -7.22 12.88 -4.43
CA GLY A 95 -6.67 12.75 -5.77
C GLY A 95 -7.53 11.91 -6.71
N LEU A 96 -6.93 11.54 -7.85
CA LEU A 96 -7.53 10.70 -8.88
C LEU A 96 -7.62 9.25 -8.41
N HIS A 97 -8.81 8.67 -8.45
CA HIS A 97 -9.07 7.26 -8.22
C HIS A 97 -9.65 6.62 -9.49
N TYR A 98 -9.49 5.31 -9.65
CA TYR A 98 -10.00 4.58 -10.80
C TYR A 98 -11.12 3.64 -10.39
N ILE A 99 -12.25 3.73 -11.08
CA ILE A 99 -13.35 2.77 -10.94
C ILE A 99 -13.52 1.98 -12.24
N VAL A 100 -14.04 0.77 -12.13
CA VAL A 100 -14.27 -0.12 -13.27
C VAL A 100 -15.77 -0.24 -13.53
N LEU A 101 -16.22 0.19 -14.70
CA LEU A 101 -17.58 -0.02 -15.18
C LEU A 101 -17.68 -1.40 -15.83
N ASN A 102 -18.59 -2.24 -15.33
CA ASN A 102 -18.76 -3.61 -15.83
C ASN A 102 -20.13 -3.89 -16.47
N GLY A 103 -21.06 -2.95 -16.44
CA GLY A 103 -22.36 -3.14 -17.08
C GLY A 103 -23.29 -1.95 -16.93
N TYR A 104 -24.33 -1.90 -17.76
CA TYR A 104 -25.37 -0.88 -17.74
C TYR A 104 -26.74 -1.56 -17.91
N ARG A 105 -27.68 -1.30 -16.99
CA ARG A 105 -29.06 -1.81 -17.05
C ARG A 105 -30.03 -0.82 -16.40
N LYS A 106 -31.17 -0.55 -17.04
CA LYS A 106 -32.23 0.31 -16.48
C LYS A 106 -31.71 1.70 -16.05
N GLY A 107 -30.89 2.34 -16.87
CA GLY A 107 -30.37 3.68 -16.57
C GLY A 107 -29.24 3.76 -15.53
N LYS A 108 -28.74 2.61 -15.02
CA LYS A 108 -27.70 2.57 -13.98
C LYS A 108 -26.47 1.76 -14.39
N PHE A 109 -25.30 2.30 -14.10
CA PHE A 109 -24.00 1.63 -14.25
C PHE A 109 -23.71 0.71 -13.07
N THR A 110 -23.18 -0.48 -13.33
CA THR A 110 -22.63 -1.37 -12.29
C THR A 110 -21.14 -1.09 -12.15
N ILE A 111 -20.75 -0.64 -10.96
CA ILE A 111 -19.40 -0.16 -10.67
C ILE A 111 -18.71 -1.15 -9.75
N TYR A 112 -17.52 -1.55 -10.16
CA TYR A 112 -16.55 -2.23 -9.33
C TYR A 112 -15.55 -1.19 -8.86
N ASP A 113 -15.52 -0.95 -7.56
CA ASP A 113 -14.67 0.05 -6.95
C ASP A 113 -13.44 -0.64 -6.34
N PRO A 114 -12.27 -0.55 -6.99
CA PRO A 114 -11.05 -1.15 -6.48
C PRO A 114 -10.59 -0.49 -5.20
N SER A 115 -11.02 0.75 -4.91
CA SER A 115 -10.64 1.44 -3.69
C SER A 115 -11.06 0.59 -2.51
N ASP A 116 -12.33 0.37 -2.22
CA ASP A 116 -12.80 -0.42 -1.07
C ASP A 116 -13.16 -1.88 -1.40
N GLY A 117 -13.05 -2.29 -2.67
CA GLY A 117 -13.45 -3.61 -3.13
C GLY A 117 -14.97 -3.77 -3.21
N SER A 118 -15.74 -2.67 -3.17
CA SER A 118 -17.19 -2.70 -3.18
C SER A 118 -17.76 -2.78 -4.59
N ILE A 119 -19.05 -3.17 -4.64
CA ILE A 119 -19.84 -3.21 -5.87
C ILE A 119 -21.11 -2.41 -5.60
N TYR A 120 -21.30 -1.33 -6.33
CA TYR A 120 -22.48 -0.48 -6.23
C TYR A 120 -22.99 -0.05 -7.61
N LYS A 121 -24.12 0.67 -7.64
CA LYS A 121 -24.72 1.17 -8.87
C LYS A 121 -24.87 2.69 -8.80
N LEU A 122 -24.51 3.40 -9.87
CA LEU A 122 -24.71 4.84 -10.02
C LEU A 122 -25.57 5.14 -11.25
N SER A 123 -26.32 6.26 -11.22
CA SER A 123 -26.92 6.83 -12.43
C SER A 123 -25.87 7.51 -13.33
N SER A 124 -26.23 7.83 -14.57
CA SER A 124 -25.39 8.65 -15.48
C SER A 124 -25.07 10.02 -14.88
N SER A 125 -26.06 10.67 -14.26
CA SER A 125 -25.91 11.97 -13.60
C SER A 125 -25.02 11.94 -12.35
N GLU A 126 -25.03 10.85 -11.58
CA GLU A 126 -24.14 10.68 -10.43
C GLU A 126 -22.70 10.37 -10.86
N LEU A 127 -22.53 9.61 -11.95
CA LEU A 127 -21.23 9.29 -12.50
C LEU A 127 -20.56 10.55 -13.09
N SER A 128 -21.29 11.39 -13.83
CA SER A 128 -20.72 12.62 -14.40
C SER A 128 -20.24 13.60 -13.32
N LYS A 129 -20.95 13.69 -12.19
CA LYS A 129 -20.55 14.53 -11.04
C LYS A 129 -19.27 14.05 -10.34
N LYS A 130 -18.99 12.74 -10.37
CA LYS A 130 -17.84 12.13 -9.70
C LYS A 130 -16.63 11.94 -10.61
N ALA A 131 -16.86 11.77 -11.91
CA ALA A 131 -15.81 11.52 -12.87
C ALA A 131 -14.89 12.74 -13.06
N HIS A 132 -13.63 12.47 -13.35
CA HIS A 132 -12.70 13.50 -13.81
C HIS A 132 -13.04 13.85 -15.25
N LEU A 133 -13.41 15.11 -15.47
CA LEU A 133 -13.77 15.63 -16.79
C LEU A 133 -12.50 16.12 -17.49
N ASN A 134 -12.31 15.70 -18.73
CA ASN A 134 -11.29 16.23 -19.62
C ASN A 134 -11.95 17.16 -20.63
N SER A 135 -11.27 18.24 -20.97
CA SER A 135 -11.64 19.04 -22.12
C SER A 135 -11.22 18.34 -23.41
N ALA A 136 -12.13 18.32 -24.37
CA ALA A 136 -11.86 17.82 -25.72
C ALA A 136 -12.38 18.82 -26.74
N GLU A 137 -11.64 19.01 -27.82
CA GLU A 137 -11.99 19.89 -28.92
C GLU A 137 -12.48 19.06 -30.10
N ILE A 138 -13.66 19.39 -30.64
CA ILE A 138 -14.12 18.88 -31.94
C ILE A 138 -14.41 20.07 -32.85
N ASP A 139 -14.15 19.93 -34.14
CA ASP A 139 -14.49 20.95 -35.13
C ASP A 139 -16.01 21.18 -35.14
N LEU A 140 -16.42 22.44 -35.09
CA LEU A 140 -17.82 22.83 -35.00
C LEU A 140 -18.66 22.22 -36.14
N VAL A 141 -18.09 22.14 -37.35
CA VAL A 141 -18.73 21.63 -38.56
C VAL A 141 -19.21 20.18 -38.41
N ASP A 142 -18.47 19.35 -37.68
CA ASP A 142 -18.81 17.93 -37.48
C ASP A 142 -19.97 17.72 -36.49
N VAL A 143 -20.19 18.69 -35.60
CA VAL A 143 -21.08 18.57 -34.44
C VAL A 143 -22.34 19.43 -34.59
N GLU A 144 -22.28 20.49 -35.40
CA GLU A 144 -23.36 21.46 -35.61
C GLU A 144 -24.67 20.79 -36.06
N ALA A 145 -24.59 19.88 -37.03
CA ALA A 145 -25.76 19.14 -37.55
C ALA A 145 -26.37 18.18 -36.51
N LYS A 146 -25.61 17.79 -35.48
CA LYS A 146 -26.07 16.93 -34.40
C LYS A 146 -26.70 17.75 -33.26
N LEU A 147 -26.05 18.85 -32.86
CA LEU A 147 -26.57 19.78 -31.86
C LEU A 147 -27.90 20.39 -32.31
N GLN A 148 -28.01 20.77 -33.58
CA GLN A 148 -29.28 21.25 -34.15
C GLN A 148 -30.38 20.20 -34.07
N ARG A 149 -30.07 18.92 -34.32
CA ARG A 149 -31.05 17.83 -34.20
C ARG A 149 -31.58 17.67 -32.78
N GLU A 150 -30.70 17.68 -31.78
CA GLU A 150 -31.07 17.54 -30.36
C GLU A 150 -31.91 18.72 -29.86
N VAL A 151 -31.47 19.94 -30.15
CA VAL A 151 -32.21 21.16 -29.78
C VAL A 151 -33.58 21.14 -30.45
N ASN A 152 -33.65 20.78 -31.74
CA ASN A 152 -34.92 20.69 -32.46
C ASN A 152 -35.82 19.56 -31.95
N ALA A 153 -35.28 18.43 -31.49
CA ALA A 153 -36.07 17.35 -30.94
C ALA A 153 -36.86 17.83 -29.71
N VAL A 154 -36.17 18.43 -28.73
CA VAL A 154 -36.80 18.94 -27.50
C VAL A 154 -37.79 20.09 -27.79
N LEU A 155 -37.45 20.99 -28.71
CA LEU A 155 -38.32 22.11 -29.08
C LEU A 155 -39.56 21.66 -29.86
N SER A 156 -39.43 20.64 -30.72
CA SER A 156 -40.53 20.10 -31.53
C SER A 156 -41.55 19.36 -30.67
N GLU A 157 -41.10 18.58 -29.70
CA GLU A 157 -41.95 17.91 -28.71
C GLU A 157 -42.80 18.92 -27.92
N ARG A 158 -42.22 20.09 -27.64
CA ARG A 158 -42.82 21.17 -26.83
C ARG A 158 -43.54 22.24 -27.67
N LYS A 159 -43.61 22.09 -29.00
CA LYS A 159 -44.24 23.03 -29.96
C LYS A 159 -43.72 24.48 -29.84
N ILE A 160 -42.43 24.66 -29.63
CA ILE A 160 -41.78 25.98 -29.56
C ILE A 160 -41.07 26.28 -30.88
N SER A 161 -41.47 27.34 -31.58
CA SER A 161 -40.86 27.76 -32.85
C SER A 161 -39.70 28.75 -32.59
N ILE A 162 -38.53 28.48 -33.17
CA ILE A 162 -37.33 29.33 -33.13
C ILE A 162 -36.93 29.70 -34.57
N PRO A 163 -36.32 30.88 -34.84
CA PRO A 163 -35.82 31.25 -36.17
C PRO A 163 -34.88 30.19 -36.81
N LEU A 164 -35.11 29.91 -38.09
CA LEU A 164 -34.35 28.96 -38.92
C LEU A 164 -33.00 29.58 -39.36
N ASN A 165 -31.94 29.35 -38.58
CA ASN A 165 -30.50 29.36 -38.91
C ASN A 165 -29.70 29.82 -37.69
N ILE A 166 -29.62 28.97 -36.67
CA ILE A 166 -28.76 29.25 -35.51
C ILE A 166 -27.48 28.45 -35.71
N GLN A 167 -26.35 29.16 -35.78
CA GLN A 167 -25.03 28.62 -36.06
C GLN A 167 -24.02 29.13 -35.03
N GLY A 168 -22.91 28.41 -34.86
CA GLY A 168 -21.82 28.85 -33.98
C GLY A 168 -22.20 28.98 -32.51
N GLN A 169 -21.87 30.12 -31.90
CA GLN A 169 -22.01 30.33 -30.46
C GLN A 169 -23.46 30.26 -29.97
N ASP A 170 -24.41 30.80 -30.74
CA ASP A 170 -25.82 30.81 -30.36
C ASP A 170 -26.41 29.39 -30.27
N LEU A 171 -25.94 28.46 -31.12
CA LEU A 171 -26.36 27.06 -31.09
C LEU A 171 -25.88 26.36 -29.82
N ILE A 172 -24.64 26.64 -29.42
CA ILE A 172 -24.01 26.09 -28.22
C ILE A 172 -24.71 26.62 -26.96
N GLU A 173 -25.02 27.91 -26.91
CA GLU A 173 -25.75 28.52 -25.80
C GLU A 173 -27.16 27.94 -25.68
N MET A 174 -27.87 27.75 -26.81
CA MET A 174 -29.18 27.09 -26.80
C MET A 174 -29.11 25.65 -26.36
N PHE A 175 -28.12 24.88 -26.84
CA PHE A 175 -27.94 23.50 -26.42
C PHE A 175 -27.71 23.38 -24.91
N ASN A 176 -26.85 24.22 -24.33
CA ASN A 176 -26.60 24.23 -22.88
C ASN A 176 -27.85 24.64 -22.09
N LYS A 177 -28.64 25.61 -22.59
CA LYS A 177 -29.94 26.00 -22.00
C LYS A 177 -30.95 24.86 -22.02
N VAL A 178 -31.09 24.19 -23.17
CA VAL A 178 -31.99 23.04 -23.33
C VAL A 178 -31.56 21.89 -22.42
N SER A 179 -30.26 21.58 -22.37
CA SER A 179 -29.71 20.54 -21.49
C SER A 179 -29.97 20.83 -20.00
N TYR A 180 -29.84 22.09 -19.58
CA TYR A 180 -30.16 22.51 -18.22
C TYR A 180 -31.65 22.36 -17.91
N PHE A 181 -32.53 22.69 -18.86
CA PHE A 181 -33.97 22.49 -18.72
C PHE A 181 -34.33 21.01 -18.54
N THR A 182 -33.81 20.13 -19.40
CA THR A 182 -34.05 18.67 -19.32
C THR A 182 -33.63 18.13 -17.96
N TYR A 183 -32.48 18.57 -17.43
CA TYR A 183 -32.04 18.19 -16.09
C TYR A 183 -33.02 18.61 -14.98
N ILE A 184 -33.54 19.84 -15.03
CA ILE A 184 -34.52 20.33 -14.04
C ILE A 184 -35.79 19.48 -14.12
N GLU A 185 -36.25 19.21 -15.33
CA GLU A 185 -37.45 18.42 -15.57
C GLU A 185 -37.33 17.00 -15.02
N GLU A 186 -36.23 16.30 -15.30
CA GLU A 186 -36.01 14.93 -14.83
C GLU A 186 -35.78 14.84 -13.31
N THR A 187 -35.10 15.84 -12.73
CA THR A 187 -34.68 15.78 -11.32
C THR A 187 -35.75 16.29 -10.36
N PHE A 188 -36.43 17.38 -10.72
CA PHE A 188 -37.37 18.07 -9.83
C PHE A 188 -38.82 17.96 -10.30
N GLY A 189 -39.04 17.80 -11.61
CA GLY A 189 -40.38 17.80 -12.21
C GLY A 189 -41.03 19.19 -12.23
N PHE A 190 -41.95 19.41 -13.18
CA PHE A 190 -42.80 20.59 -13.24
C PHE A 190 -44.24 20.25 -12.85
N LYS A 191 -45.01 21.26 -12.43
CA LYS A 191 -46.42 21.10 -12.04
C LYS A 191 -47.33 20.64 -13.19
N ASP A 192 -47.09 21.16 -14.39
CA ASP A 192 -47.80 20.86 -15.62
C ASP A 192 -46.95 21.23 -16.85
N ASP A 193 -47.27 20.67 -18.03
CA ASP A 193 -46.55 20.94 -19.28
C ASP A 193 -46.57 22.42 -19.69
N LYS A 194 -47.60 23.16 -19.25
CA LYS A 194 -47.68 24.61 -19.47
C LYS A 194 -46.61 25.37 -18.68
N ALA A 195 -46.38 25.02 -17.41
CA ALA A 195 -45.30 25.62 -16.62
C ALA A 195 -43.92 25.24 -17.16
N ALA A 196 -43.73 23.99 -17.58
CA ALA A 196 -42.48 23.53 -18.21
C ALA A 196 -42.18 24.34 -19.49
N ASN A 197 -43.17 24.50 -20.37
CA ASN A 197 -43.05 25.30 -21.60
C ASN A 197 -42.80 26.79 -21.33
N ALA A 198 -43.45 27.36 -20.31
CA ALA A 198 -43.25 28.75 -19.93
C ALA A 198 -41.82 28.99 -19.40
N TYR A 199 -41.32 28.07 -18.59
CA TYR A 199 -39.95 28.13 -18.06
C TYR A 199 -38.91 27.94 -19.17
N LEU A 200 -39.10 26.99 -20.07
CA LEU A 200 -38.20 26.79 -21.22
C LEU A 200 -38.16 28.02 -22.12
N LYS A 201 -39.31 28.66 -22.40
CA LYS A 201 -39.35 29.92 -23.15
C LYS A 201 -38.60 31.04 -22.43
N ASP A 202 -38.80 31.18 -21.13
CA ASP A 202 -38.09 32.20 -20.33
C ASP A 202 -36.57 31.98 -20.34
N LEU A 203 -36.14 30.72 -20.17
CA LEU A 203 -34.73 30.33 -20.21
C LEU A 203 -34.08 30.60 -21.56
N LEU A 204 -34.78 30.31 -22.66
CA LEU A 204 -34.28 30.51 -24.01
C LEU A 204 -34.19 31.99 -24.39
N PHE A 205 -35.24 32.77 -24.17
CA PHE A 205 -35.37 34.12 -24.73
C PHE A 205 -35.05 35.27 -23.75
N ASN A 206 -35.28 35.08 -22.45
CA ASN A 206 -35.19 36.18 -21.47
C ASN A 206 -33.98 36.07 -20.53
N GLN A 207 -33.49 34.85 -20.28
CA GLN A 207 -32.37 34.65 -19.37
C GLN A 207 -31.01 34.72 -20.08
N GLN A 208 -30.11 35.53 -19.52
CA GLN A 208 -28.71 35.60 -19.95
C GLN A 208 -28.01 34.25 -19.70
N TYR A 209 -27.23 33.79 -20.67
CA TYR A 209 -26.48 32.54 -20.62
C TYR A 209 -25.57 32.44 -19.38
N GLU A 210 -25.05 33.56 -18.91
CA GLU A 210 -24.20 33.68 -17.71
C GLU A 210 -24.85 33.12 -16.45
N LYS A 211 -26.18 33.18 -16.34
CA LYS A 211 -26.96 32.74 -15.17
C LYS A 211 -27.12 31.23 -15.05
N ILE A 212 -26.74 30.46 -16.08
CA ILE A 212 -26.75 28.99 -16.02
C ILE A 212 -25.58 28.53 -15.13
N PRO A 213 -25.80 27.57 -14.21
CA PRO A 213 -24.72 27.02 -13.40
C PRO A 213 -23.58 26.49 -14.26
N LEU A 214 -22.33 26.73 -13.83
CA LEU A 214 -21.13 26.28 -14.55
C LEU A 214 -21.14 24.78 -14.86
N SER A 215 -21.71 23.95 -13.98
CA SER A 215 -21.86 22.51 -14.15
C SER A 215 -22.79 22.07 -15.31
N HIS A 216 -23.51 23.02 -15.94
CA HIS A 216 -24.40 22.78 -17.07
C HIS A 216 -23.98 23.55 -18.33
N LYS A 217 -22.80 24.17 -18.33
CA LYS A 217 -22.16 24.80 -19.50
C LYS A 217 -21.14 23.85 -20.11
N ASN A 218 -21.63 22.71 -20.61
CA ASN A 218 -20.78 21.59 -21.02
C ASN A 218 -20.07 21.83 -22.36
N LEU A 219 -20.58 22.75 -23.18
CA LEU A 219 -19.99 23.14 -24.47
C LEU A 219 -19.54 24.61 -24.44
N LYS A 220 -18.31 24.88 -24.89
CA LYS A 220 -17.75 26.23 -25.08
C LYS A 220 -17.18 26.34 -26.49
N LEU A 221 -17.35 27.50 -27.13
CA LEU A 221 -16.74 27.77 -28.43
C LEU A 221 -15.32 28.34 -28.23
N LEU A 222 -14.33 27.73 -28.86
CA LEU A 222 -12.94 28.20 -28.96
C LEU A 222 -12.57 28.35 -30.45
N GLY A 223 -12.89 29.53 -31.03
CA GLY A 223 -12.69 29.76 -32.46
C GLY A 223 -13.62 28.89 -33.31
N GLU A 224 -13.07 28.05 -34.18
CA GLU A 224 -13.81 27.10 -35.04
C GLU A 224 -14.07 25.74 -34.37
N LYS A 225 -13.65 25.57 -33.11
CA LYS A 225 -13.78 24.33 -32.36
C LYS A 225 -14.71 24.46 -31.17
N VAL A 226 -15.38 23.38 -30.84
CA VAL A 226 -16.19 23.24 -29.63
C VAL A 226 -15.40 22.46 -28.60
N GLU A 227 -15.11 23.10 -27.48
CA GLU A 227 -14.57 22.45 -26.28
C GLU A 227 -15.73 21.88 -25.48
N PHE A 228 -15.63 20.60 -25.10
CA PHE A 228 -16.59 19.95 -24.23
C PHE A 228 -15.91 19.19 -23.09
N GLU A 229 -16.50 19.26 -21.90
CA GLU A 229 -16.00 18.59 -20.70
C GLU A 229 -16.68 17.22 -20.56
N THR A 230 -15.94 16.13 -20.81
CA THR A 230 -16.48 14.76 -20.69
C THR A 230 -15.57 13.81 -19.96
N PRO A 231 -16.13 12.77 -19.30
CA PRO A 231 -15.33 11.74 -18.67
C PRO A 231 -14.59 10.91 -19.72
N LEU A 232 -13.29 10.72 -19.50
CA LEU A 232 -12.46 9.84 -20.30
C LEU A 232 -12.68 8.38 -19.86
N LEU A 233 -13.17 7.54 -20.77
CA LEU A 233 -13.28 6.11 -20.55
C LEU A 233 -12.16 5.37 -21.28
N LEU A 234 -11.44 4.52 -20.55
CA LEU A 234 -10.55 3.54 -21.16
C LEU A 234 -11.30 2.22 -21.32
N SER A 235 -11.82 1.96 -22.52
CA SER A 235 -12.44 0.67 -22.85
C SER A 235 -11.36 -0.38 -23.11
N VAL A 236 -11.50 -1.57 -22.50
CA VAL A 236 -10.53 -2.66 -22.59
C VAL A 236 -11.22 -3.92 -23.09
N ASN A 237 -10.84 -4.37 -24.28
CA ASN A 237 -11.36 -5.59 -24.87
C ASN A 237 -10.37 -6.76 -24.69
N LYS A 238 -10.92 -7.98 -24.72
CA LYS A 238 -10.14 -9.21 -24.61
C LYS A 238 -9.08 -9.25 -25.75
N PRO A 239 -7.83 -9.66 -25.45
CA PRO A 239 -6.79 -9.81 -26.47
C PRO A 239 -7.14 -10.90 -27.49
N ASP A 240 -6.65 -10.75 -28.72
CA ASP A 240 -6.64 -11.84 -29.70
C ASP A 240 -5.76 -12.99 -29.18
N ASP A 241 -6.28 -14.23 -29.18
CA ASP A 241 -5.65 -15.40 -28.55
C ASP A 241 -4.21 -15.70 -29.08
N LYS A 242 -3.77 -15.08 -30.18
CA LYS A 242 -2.40 -15.21 -30.73
C LYS A 242 -1.33 -14.27 -30.12
N LYS A 243 -1.71 -13.25 -29.33
CA LYS A 243 -0.77 -12.24 -28.79
C LYS A 243 -0.53 -12.31 -27.28
N LEU A 244 -1.18 -13.23 -26.58
CA LEU A 244 -0.99 -13.43 -25.14
C LEU A 244 0.37 -14.08 -24.87
N LYS A 245 1.39 -13.28 -24.55
CA LYS A 245 2.63 -13.74 -23.92
C LYS A 245 2.39 -14.00 -22.43
N ILE A 246 1.56 -14.99 -22.08
CA ILE A 246 1.37 -15.37 -20.67
C ILE A 246 2.06 -16.72 -20.45
N ASN A 247 3.15 -16.71 -19.70
CA ASN A 247 3.62 -17.91 -19.01
C ASN A 247 2.56 -18.26 -17.96
N ASP A 248 1.65 -19.16 -18.33
CA ASP A 248 0.76 -19.86 -17.43
C ASP A 248 1.62 -20.65 -16.43
N ASN A 249 1.92 -20.08 -15.27
CA ASN A 249 2.18 -20.78 -14.00
C ASN A 249 2.73 -19.83 -12.93
N VAL A 250 1.91 -18.90 -12.42
CA VAL A 250 2.16 -18.35 -11.07
C VAL A 250 0.83 -18.23 -10.33
N GLU A 251 0.18 -19.37 -10.06
CA GLU A 251 -0.66 -19.44 -8.86
C GLU A 251 0.27 -19.25 -7.67
N GLY A 252 0.29 -18.02 -7.14
CA GLY A 252 1.02 -17.72 -5.93
C GLY A 252 0.58 -18.69 -4.84
N LYS A 253 1.54 -19.52 -4.38
CA LYS A 253 1.41 -20.34 -3.17
C LYS A 253 0.53 -19.63 -2.14
N SER A 254 -0.48 -20.34 -1.61
CA SER A 254 -1.36 -19.82 -0.54
C SER A 254 -0.52 -19.10 0.52
N ILE A 255 -0.97 -17.94 0.98
CA ILE A 255 -0.26 -17.09 1.94
C ILE A 255 0.28 -17.90 3.13
N PHE A 256 -0.52 -18.85 3.62
CA PHE A 256 -0.13 -19.77 4.69
C PHE A 256 0.99 -20.72 4.29
N SER A 257 1.00 -21.23 3.06
CA SER A 257 2.09 -22.07 2.55
C SER A 257 3.40 -21.31 2.37
N LYS A 258 3.35 -20.01 2.03
CA LYS A 258 4.54 -19.14 2.03
C LYS A 258 5.08 -18.93 3.43
N LEU A 259 4.20 -18.64 4.40
CA LEU A 259 4.56 -18.53 5.81
C LEU A 259 5.18 -19.83 6.36
N ILE A 260 4.53 -20.96 6.13
CA ILE A 260 5.03 -22.28 6.55
C ILE A 260 6.40 -22.57 5.92
N SER A 261 6.61 -22.18 4.66
CA SER A 261 7.91 -22.32 4.00
C SER A 261 9.01 -21.51 4.70
N ILE A 262 8.70 -20.29 5.16
CA ILE A 262 9.66 -19.41 5.85
C ILE A 262 9.92 -19.92 7.27
N THR A 263 8.87 -20.34 7.98
CA THR A 263 9.03 -20.88 9.34
C THR A 263 9.61 -22.29 9.37
N SER A 264 9.80 -22.91 8.20
CA SER A 264 10.35 -24.25 8.04
C SER A 264 11.82 -24.37 8.47
N GLU A 265 12.54 -23.25 8.60
CA GLU A 265 13.88 -23.22 9.20
C GLU A 265 13.85 -23.61 10.69
N PHE A 266 12.72 -23.37 11.38
CA PHE A 266 12.53 -23.66 12.81
C PHE A 266 11.68 -24.92 13.06
N LYS A 267 11.70 -25.91 12.14
CA LYS A 267 10.86 -27.12 12.19
C LYS A 267 10.88 -27.85 13.53
N GLU A 268 12.05 -27.99 14.16
CA GLU A 268 12.19 -28.70 15.43
C GLU A 268 11.44 -27.98 16.57
N LEU A 269 11.65 -26.67 16.71
CA LEU A 269 10.96 -25.84 17.71
C LEU A 269 9.46 -25.80 17.45
N TRP A 270 9.04 -25.75 16.18
CA TRP A 270 7.64 -25.84 15.80
C TRP A 270 7.01 -27.17 16.17
N MET A 271 7.70 -28.28 15.92
CA MET A 271 7.22 -29.61 16.31
C MET A 271 7.09 -29.73 17.82
N ILE A 272 8.09 -29.28 18.59
CA ILE A 272 8.02 -29.26 20.06
C ILE A 272 6.84 -28.40 20.52
N PHE A 273 6.65 -27.22 19.94
CA PHE A 273 5.53 -26.33 20.27
C PHE A 273 4.17 -26.96 19.96
N LEU A 274 4.00 -27.60 18.80
CA LEU A 274 2.75 -28.25 18.40
C LEU A 274 2.44 -29.45 19.29
N VAL A 275 3.41 -30.33 19.51
CA VAL A 275 3.24 -31.51 20.37
C VAL A 275 2.90 -31.09 21.80
N THR A 276 3.66 -30.16 22.38
CA THR A 276 3.37 -29.64 23.72
C THR A 276 2.02 -28.93 23.77
N THR A 277 1.61 -28.26 22.71
CA THR A 277 0.31 -27.61 22.64
C THR A 277 -0.85 -28.61 22.62
N VAL A 278 -0.75 -29.67 21.81
CA VAL A 278 -1.77 -30.72 21.71
C VAL A 278 -1.83 -31.56 22.99
N VAL A 279 -0.69 -31.95 23.55
CA VAL A 279 -0.66 -32.71 24.81
C VAL A 279 -1.28 -31.87 25.94
N ALA A 280 -1.02 -30.56 26.00
CA ALA A 280 -1.56 -29.69 27.05
C ALA A 280 -3.09 -29.62 26.94
N ALA A 281 -3.57 -29.53 25.70
CA ALA A 281 -5.00 -29.52 25.38
C ALA A 281 -5.69 -30.81 25.80
N LEU A 282 -5.09 -31.97 25.50
CA LEU A 282 -5.59 -33.29 25.89
C LEU A 282 -5.58 -33.49 27.41
N VAL A 283 -4.50 -33.10 28.10
CA VAL A 283 -4.43 -33.12 29.57
C VAL A 283 -5.53 -32.26 30.17
N THR A 284 -5.73 -31.04 29.66
CA THR A 284 -6.82 -30.14 30.09
C THR A 284 -8.21 -30.68 29.71
N HIS A 285 -8.30 -31.63 28.79
CA HIS A 285 -9.54 -32.31 28.45
C HIS A 285 -9.85 -33.41 29.45
N LEU A 286 -8.84 -34.18 29.84
CA LEU A 286 -8.95 -35.23 30.83
C LEU A 286 -9.46 -34.72 32.18
N SER A 287 -9.18 -33.46 32.53
CA SER A 287 -9.68 -32.84 33.77
C SER A 287 -11.20 -32.78 33.85
N VAL A 288 -11.93 -32.84 32.73
CA VAL A 288 -13.41 -32.83 32.72
C VAL A 288 -13.98 -34.10 33.38
N PHE A 289 -13.26 -35.21 33.30
CA PHE A 289 -13.66 -36.49 33.90
C PHE A 289 -13.38 -36.57 35.41
N ILE A 290 -12.63 -35.62 35.98
CA ILE A 290 -12.38 -35.58 37.43
C ILE A 290 -13.72 -35.46 38.18
N ASN A 291 -14.61 -34.61 37.71
CA ASN A 291 -15.93 -34.44 38.33
C ASN A 291 -16.83 -35.67 38.14
N LEU A 292 -16.72 -36.35 36.99
CA LEU A 292 -17.42 -37.61 36.73
C LEU A 292 -17.00 -38.68 37.76
N LEU A 293 -15.70 -38.92 37.88
CA LEU A 293 -15.13 -39.92 38.80
C LEU A 293 -15.42 -39.57 40.26
N LEU A 294 -15.32 -38.30 40.64
CA LEU A 294 -15.63 -37.86 41.99
C LEU A 294 -17.07 -38.21 42.38
N ILE A 295 -18.02 -37.96 41.48
CA ILE A 295 -19.46 -38.08 41.78
C ILE A 295 -19.95 -39.52 41.69
N ASP A 296 -19.50 -40.27 40.67
CA ASP A 296 -20.02 -41.61 40.41
C ASP A 296 -19.23 -42.72 41.12
N GLU A 297 -17.94 -42.53 41.40
CA GLU A 297 -17.08 -43.58 41.98
C GLU A 297 -16.62 -43.26 43.41
N VAL A 298 -16.25 -42.00 43.70
CA VAL A 298 -15.64 -41.65 45.00
C VAL A 298 -16.69 -41.32 46.06
N LEU A 299 -17.62 -40.39 45.78
CA LEU A 299 -18.65 -39.98 46.75
C LEU A 299 -19.55 -41.14 47.24
N PRO A 300 -19.97 -42.10 46.40
CA PRO A 300 -20.84 -43.20 46.84
C PRO A 300 -20.18 -44.18 47.80
N THR A 301 -18.84 -44.22 47.87
CA THR A 301 -18.13 -45.08 48.84
C THR A 301 -18.26 -44.58 50.28
N TYR A 302 -18.54 -43.29 50.48
CA TYR A 302 -18.53 -42.61 51.78
C TYR A 302 -17.26 -42.86 52.62
N GLN A 303 -16.14 -43.23 51.98
CA GLN A 303 -14.87 -43.51 52.63
C GLN A 303 -13.91 -42.32 52.49
N VAL A 304 -13.47 -41.77 53.63
CA VAL A 304 -12.54 -40.62 53.67
C VAL A 304 -11.18 -40.98 53.07
N ASP A 305 -10.72 -42.22 53.24
CA ASP A 305 -9.43 -42.68 52.70
C ASP A 305 -9.42 -42.68 51.16
N VAL A 306 -10.52 -43.12 50.53
CA VAL A 306 -10.67 -43.08 49.06
C VAL A 306 -10.72 -41.63 48.57
N LEU A 307 -11.44 -40.76 49.28
CA LEU A 307 -11.51 -39.33 48.96
C LEU A 307 -10.14 -38.64 49.08
N THR A 308 -9.36 -38.94 50.12
CA THR A 308 -8.03 -38.36 50.31
C THR A 308 -7.04 -38.85 49.25
N MET A 309 -7.06 -40.14 48.88
CA MET A 309 -6.26 -40.67 47.76
C MET A 309 -6.64 -40.00 46.43
N PHE A 310 -7.93 -39.86 46.15
CA PHE A 310 -8.41 -39.16 44.96
C PHE A 310 -7.95 -37.69 44.95
N ALA A 311 -8.07 -36.99 46.09
CA ALA A 311 -7.63 -35.61 46.23
C ALA A 311 -6.11 -35.45 46.00
N ILE A 312 -5.29 -36.36 46.52
CA ILE A 312 -3.83 -36.39 46.25
C ILE A 312 -3.57 -36.59 44.76
N GLY A 313 -4.26 -37.55 44.12
CA GLY A 313 -4.14 -37.80 42.69
C GLY A 313 -4.51 -36.59 41.83
N VAL A 314 -5.62 -35.91 42.14
CA VAL A 314 -6.04 -34.66 41.50
C VAL A 314 -5.04 -33.54 41.75
N GLY A 315 -4.48 -33.45 42.95
CA GLY A 315 -3.42 -32.50 43.29
C GLY A 315 -2.17 -32.69 42.43
N ILE A 316 -1.68 -33.93 42.29
CA ILE A 316 -0.55 -34.29 41.42
C ILE A 316 -0.86 -33.94 39.97
N PHE A 317 -2.06 -34.29 39.48
CA PHE A 317 -2.51 -33.96 38.13
C PHE A 317 -2.53 -32.44 37.89
N PHE A 318 -3.03 -31.64 38.84
CA PHE A 318 -3.03 -30.18 38.70
C PHE A 318 -1.62 -29.59 38.70
N MET A 319 -0.71 -30.09 39.55
CA MET A 319 0.70 -29.71 39.54
C MET A 319 1.34 -30.01 38.17
N PHE A 320 1.12 -31.22 37.64
CA PHE A 320 1.60 -31.60 36.32
C PHE A 320 1.04 -30.69 35.21
N ASN A 321 -0.26 -30.39 35.24
CA ASN A 321 -0.90 -29.50 34.27
C ASN A 321 -0.35 -28.06 34.35
N VAL A 322 -0.09 -27.54 35.56
CA VAL A 322 0.57 -26.23 35.74
C VAL A 322 1.98 -26.25 35.14
N SER A 323 2.81 -27.25 35.49
CA SER A 323 4.17 -27.37 34.96
C SER A 323 4.18 -27.46 33.43
N PHE A 324 3.26 -28.23 32.85
CA PHE A 324 3.17 -28.38 31.40
C PHE A 324 2.71 -27.09 30.70
N ARG A 325 1.80 -26.32 31.32
CA ARG A 325 1.43 -24.98 30.84
C ARG A 325 2.61 -24.01 30.89
N ILE A 326 3.42 -24.05 31.95
CA ILE A 326 4.64 -23.25 32.05
C ILE A 326 5.63 -23.64 30.97
N PHE A 327 5.86 -24.94 30.76
CA PHE A 327 6.75 -25.44 29.71
C PHE A 327 6.29 -25.01 28.31
N ARG A 328 5.00 -25.17 28.00
CA ARG A 328 4.42 -24.69 26.73
C ARG A 328 4.63 -23.19 26.53
N LYS A 329 4.44 -22.37 27.58
CA LYS A 329 4.72 -20.92 27.52
C LYS A 329 6.19 -20.64 27.27
N TYR A 330 7.10 -21.36 27.91
CA TYR A 330 8.54 -21.21 27.70
C TYR A 330 8.93 -21.49 26.24
N VAL A 331 8.47 -22.63 25.68
CA VAL A 331 8.69 -22.97 24.26
C VAL A 331 8.11 -21.88 23.34
N SER A 332 6.91 -21.39 23.64
CA SER A 332 6.27 -20.31 22.87
C SER A 332 7.06 -19.00 22.89
N ILE A 333 7.67 -18.63 24.02
CA ILE A 333 8.49 -17.43 24.15
C ILE A 333 9.76 -17.58 23.29
N PHE A 334 10.47 -18.70 23.42
CA PHE A 334 11.70 -18.93 22.67
C PHE A 334 11.46 -18.94 21.16
N LEU A 335 10.44 -19.68 20.70
CA LEU A 335 10.02 -19.69 19.31
C LEU A 335 9.60 -18.29 18.83
N GLY A 336 8.89 -17.54 19.67
CA GLY A 336 8.51 -16.16 19.38
C GLY A 336 9.70 -15.21 19.23
N LEU A 337 10.76 -15.35 20.01
CA LEU A 337 11.97 -14.51 19.87
C LEU A 337 12.79 -14.88 18.63
N ALA A 338 12.89 -16.18 18.33
CA ALA A 338 13.56 -16.66 17.12
C ALA A 338 12.91 -16.12 15.84
N LEU A 339 11.57 -16.13 15.80
CA LEU A 339 10.81 -15.60 14.67
C LEU A 339 10.93 -14.07 14.54
N ASP A 340 10.93 -13.32 15.64
CA ASP A 340 11.17 -11.87 15.59
C ASP A 340 12.50 -11.56 14.93
N LYS A 341 13.58 -12.20 15.41
CA LYS A 341 14.92 -12.01 14.86
C LYS A 341 14.94 -12.31 13.36
N HIS A 342 14.31 -13.41 12.94
CA HIS A 342 14.25 -13.81 11.55
C HIS A 342 13.49 -12.81 10.68
N PHE A 343 12.28 -12.40 11.06
CA PHE A 343 11.47 -11.46 10.27
C PHE A 343 12.09 -10.06 10.21
N LEU A 344 12.71 -9.58 11.29
CA LEU A 344 13.43 -8.31 11.33
C LEU A 344 14.68 -8.33 10.45
N ASN A 345 15.48 -9.40 10.52
CA ASN A 345 16.67 -9.54 9.68
C ASN A 345 16.30 -9.62 8.19
N ILE A 346 15.23 -10.32 7.84
CA ILE A 346 14.73 -10.35 6.46
C ILE A 346 14.26 -8.96 6.03
N PHE A 347 13.56 -8.23 6.90
CA PHE A 347 13.11 -6.87 6.57
C PHE A 347 14.29 -5.92 6.34
N ASP A 348 15.32 -5.98 7.19
CA ASP A 348 16.55 -5.22 7.04
C ASP A 348 17.30 -5.58 5.74
N ALA A 349 17.56 -6.87 5.51
CA ALA A 349 18.20 -7.35 4.28
C ALA A 349 17.46 -6.87 3.02
N LYS A 350 16.12 -6.89 3.04
CA LYS A 350 15.29 -6.37 1.95
C LYS A 350 15.48 -4.87 1.72
N LEU A 351 15.50 -4.06 2.79
CA LEU A 351 15.75 -2.61 2.65
C LEU A 351 17.12 -2.34 2.02
N ASN A 352 18.14 -3.13 2.34
CA ASN A 352 19.48 -2.99 1.80
C ASN A 352 19.60 -3.38 0.33
N HIS A 353 18.78 -4.34 -0.13
CA HIS A 353 18.82 -4.83 -1.52
C HIS A 353 17.85 -4.11 -2.47
N TYR A 354 16.77 -3.53 -1.96
CA TYR A 354 15.76 -2.91 -2.82
C TYR A 354 16.25 -1.64 -3.49
N SER A 355 15.77 -1.43 -4.72
CA SER A 355 16.07 -0.21 -5.48
C SER A 355 15.52 1.04 -4.80
N MET A 356 16.23 2.17 -4.89
CA MET A 356 15.77 3.46 -4.37
C MET A 356 14.44 3.89 -5.00
N ARG A 357 14.23 3.58 -6.29
CA ARG A 357 12.96 3.82 -6.99
C ARG A 357 11.80 3.08 -6.33
N TYR A 358 12.01 1.82 -5.94
CA TYR A 358 10.99 1.03 -5.25
C TYR A 358 10.71 1.59 -3.85
N LEU A 359 11.75 1.89 -3.07
CA LEU A 359 11.60 2.45 -1.71
C LEU A 359 10.90 3.82 -1.73
N ALA A 360 11.19 4.66 -2.73
CA ALA A 360 10.56 5.97 -2.91
C ALA A 360 9.06 5.90 -3.28
N SER A 361 8.56 4.76 -3.73
CA SER A 361 7.11 4.57 -3.98
C SER A 361 6.28 4.43 -2.70
N PHE A 362 6.93 4.22 -1.55
CA PHE A 362 6.27 4.06 -0.26
C PHE A 362 6.37 5.35 0.56
N ARG A 363 5.25 5.75 1.16
CA ARG A 363 5.25 6.77 2.20
C ARG A 363 6.00 6.24 3.43
N ARG A 364 6.71 7.12 4.14
CA ARG A 364 7.43 6.77 5.39
C ARG A 364 6.53 6.06 6.41
N GLY A 365 5.29 6.52 6.58
CA GLY A 365 4.31 5.90 7.47
C GLY A 365 3.94 4.46 7.08
N ASP A 366 3.91 4.12 5.79
CA ASP A 366 3.65 2.75 5.35
C ASP A 366 4.86 1.84 5.62
N LEU A 367 6.09 2.31 5.38
CA LEU A 367 7.30 1.55 5.73
C LEU A 367 7.40 1.26 7.23
N MET A 368 7.07 2.24 8.08
CA MET A 368 7.03 2.05 9.54
C MET A 368 5.97 1.03 9.97
N GLU A 369 4.78 1.08 9.40
CA GLU A 369 3.76 0.08 9.73
C GLU A 369 4.13 -1.31 9.15
N ARG A 370 4.84 -1.40 8.01
CA ARG A 370 5.38 -2.69 7.51
C ARG A 370 6.46 -3.27 8.42
N LEU A 371 7.32 -2.44 9.00
CA LEU A 371 8.25 -2.86 10.05
C LEU A 371 7.47 -3.36 11.28
N SER A 372 6.44 -2.63 11.71
CA SER A 372 5.55 -3.07 12.81
C SER A 372 4.87 -4.41 12.51
N ASP A 373 4.40 -4.60 11.27
CA ASP A 373 3.78 -5.82 10.79
C ASP A 373 4.71 -7.02 10.86
N SER A 374 5.98 -6.86 10.50
CA SER A 374 6.97 -7.93 10.59
C SER A 374 7.04 -8.55 11.99
N MET A 375 6.90 -7.71 13.03
CA MET A 375 6.84 -8.14 14.44
C MET A 375 5.49 -8.76 14.82
N LYS A 376 4.39 -8.34 14.18
CA LYS A 376 3.05 -8.88 14.46
C LYS A 376 2.83 -10.27 13.84
N ILE A 377 3.44 -10.57 12.70
CA ILE A 377 3.24 -11.84 11.97
C ILE A 377 3.43 -13.04 12.89
N LYS A 378 4.47 -13.03 13.73
CA LYS A 378 4.75 -14.14 14.65
C LYS A 378 3.68 -14.33 15.71
N SER A 379 3.12 -13.26 16.27
CA SER A 379 2.17 -13.34 17.38
C SER A 379 0.85 -13.92 16.90
N PHE A 380 0.45 -13.56 15.68
CA PHE A 380 -0.68 -14.17 15.00
C PHE A 380 -0.42 -15.63 14.63
N PHE A 381 0.76 -15.97 14.10
CA PHE A 381 1.07 -17.34 13.72
C PHE A 381 1.14 -18.28 14.94
N LEU A 382 1.72 -17.81 16.06
CA LEU A 382 1.68 -18.51 17.34
C LEU A 382 0.25 -18.61 17.89
N ARG A 383 -0.55 -17.54 17.81
CA ARG A 383 -1.97 -17.54 18.23
C ARG A 383 -2.79 -18.54 17.41
N PHE A 384 -2.62 -18.58 16.09
CA PHE A 384 -3.31 -19.50 15.19
C PHE A 384 -3.09 -20.97 15.60
N PHE A 385 -1.84 -21.38 15.83
CA PHE A 385 -1.55 -22.77 16.24
C PHE A 385 -1.83 -23.05 17.72
N SER A 386 -1.73 -22.05 18.59
CA SER A 386 -2.02 -22.22 20.02
C SER A 386 -3.50 -22.23 20.37
N SER A 387 -4.33 -21.57 19.56
CA SER A 387 -5.76 -21.39 19.81
C SER A 387 -6.61 -22.14 18.79
N ILE A 388 -6.66 -21.70 17.53
CA ILE A 388 -7.51 -22.31 16.49
C ILE A 388 -7.27 -23.81 16.33
N PHE A 389 -6.01 -24.19 16.10
CA PHE A 389 -5.67 -25.60 15.88
C PHE A 389 -6.03 -26.46 17.10
N VAL A 390 -5.74 -25.96 18.30
CA VAL A 390 -6.10 -26.62 19.57
C VAL A 390 -7.59 -26.74 19.74
N ASN A 391 -8.34 -25.67 19.51
CA ASN A 391 -9.79 -25.61 19.66
C ASN A 391 -10.48 -26.58 18.70
N VAL A 392 -9.98 -26.73 17.47
CA VAL A 392 -10.46 -27.73 16.52
C VAL A 392 -10.19 -29.15 17.03
N VAL A 393 -8.97 -29.47 17.45
CA VAL A 393 -8.62 -30.81 17.99
C VAL A 393 -9.45 -31.15 19.23
N ILE A 394 -9.57 -30.22 20.17
CA ILE A 394 -10.39 -30.34 21.37
C ILE A 394 -11.85 -30.59 21.00
N SER A 395 -12.40 -29.82 20.06
CA SER A 395 -13.81 -29.94 19.67
C SER A 395 -14.10 -31.28 19.03
N VAL A 396 -13.25 -31.75 18.12
CA VAL A 396 -13.39 -33.08 17.49
C VAL A 396 -13.34 -34.21 18.52
N PHE A 397 -12.38 -34.16 19.45
CA PHE A 397 -12.28 -35.17 20.50
C PHE A 397 -13.48 -35.14 21.46
N SER A 398 -13.93 -33.93 21.83
CA SER A 398 -15.11 -33.74 22.69
C SER A 398 -16.38 -34.28 22.04
N ILE A 399 -16.59 -34.01 20.74
CA ILE A 399 -17.74 -34.52 19.99
C ILE A 399 -17.71 -36.05 19.98
N GLY A 400 -16.55 -36.66 19.72
CA GLY A 400 -16.39 -38.12 19.76
C GLY A 400 -16.83 -38.72 21.10
N ILE A 401 -16.41 -38.12 22.22
CA ILE A 401 -16.82 -38.56 23.57
C ILE A 401 -18.32 -38.36 23.80
N LEU A 402 -18.88 -37.22 23.40
CA LEU A 402 -20.33 -36.96 23.55
C LEU A 402 -21.17 -38.00 22.80
N PHE A 403 -20.73 -38.44 21.61
CA PHE A 403 -21.40 -39.49 20.85
C PHE A 403 -21.41 -40.84 21.56
N VAL A 404 -20.33 -41.18 22.27
CA VAL A 404 -20.27 -42.39 23.11
C VAL A 404 -21.22 -42.29 24.30
N LEU A 405 -21.33 -41.11 24.94
CA LEU A 405 -22.23 -40.90 26.07
C LEU A 405 -23.70 -40.91 25.64
N ASN A 406 -24.08 -40.08 24.67
CA ASN A 406 -25.45 -40.00 24.15
C ASN A 406 -25.49 -39.43 22.73
N TRP A 407 -25.65 -40.29 21.73
CA TRP A 407 -25.68 -39.89 20.33
C TRP A 407 -26.86 -38.97 19.97
N LYS A 408 -28.02 -39.10 20.63
CA LYS A 408 -29.22 -38.28 20.36
C LYS A 408 -29.02 -36.82 20.78
N LEU A 409 -28.43 -36.60 21.96
CA LEU A 409 -28.10 -35.25 22.43
C LEU A 409 -26.92 -34.65 21.69
N SER A 410 -25.98 -35.49 21.25
CA SER A 410 -24.85 -35.06 20.42
C SER A 410 -25.31 -34.47 19.08
N LEU A 411 -26.43 -34.92 18.52
CA LEU A 411 -27.04 -34.30 17.33
C LEU A 411 -27.51 -32.87 17.59
N ILE A 412 -27.99 -32.54 18.80
CA ILE A 412 -28.37 -31.18 19.17
C ILE A 412 -27.12 -30.29 19.18
N VAL A 413 -26.01 -30.76 19.77
CA VAL A 413 -24.73 -30.05 19.79
C VAL A 413 -24.21 -29.83 18.36
N LEU A 414 -24.31 -30.83 17.47
CA LEU A 414 -23.98 -30.68 16.06
C LEU A 414 -24.88 -29.67 15.33
N GLY A 415 -26.19 -29.65 15.64
CA GLY A 415 -27.11 -28.64 15.12
C GLY A 415 -26.67 -27.22 15.49
N VAL A 416 -26.23 -27.01 16.72
CA VAL A 416 -25.67 -25.73 17.17
C VAL A 416 -24.37 -25.40 16.45
N ILE A 417 -23.46 -26.36 16.28
CA ILE A 417 -22.24 -26.18 15.47
C ILE A 417 -22.59 -25.75 14.03
N ALA A 418 -23.62 -26.32 13.42
CA ALA A 418 -24.08 -25.93 12.09
C ALA A 418 -24.59 -24.48 12.05
N VAL A 419 -25.37 -24.06 13.05
CA VAL A 419 -25.82 -22.66 13.20
C VAL A 419 -24.63 -21.71 13.35
N PHE A 420 -23.64 -22.05 14.17
CA PHE A 420 -22.41 -21.28 14.32
C PHE A 420 -21.62 -21.15 13.01
N THR A 421 -21.56 -22.23 12.24
CA THR A 421 -20.88 -22.25 10.93
C THR A 421 -21.57 -21.28 9.96
N VAL A 422 -22.90 -21.28 9.92
CA VAL A 422 -23.68 -20.31 9.11
C VAL A 422 -23.41 -18.88 9.56
N LEU A 423 -23.45 -18.62 10.87
CA LEU A 423 -23.16 -17.30 11.45
C LEU A 423 -21.75 -16.81 11.07
N PHE A 424 -20.76 -17.69 11.13
CA PHE A 424 -19.38 -17.41 10.72
C PHE A 424 -19.32 -16.94 9.25
N PHE A 425 -19.95 -17.65 8.32
CA PHE A 425 -19.93 -17.29 6.90
C PHE A 425 -20.65 -15.98 6.58
N VAL A 426 -21.71 -15.66 7.32
CA VAL A 426 -22.49 -14.41 7.15
C VAL A 426 -21.73 -13.20 7.70
N LEU A 427 -21.08 -13.33 8.87
CA LEU A 427 -20.38 -12.22 9.52
C LEU A 427 -19.01 -11.91 8.92
N THR A 428 -18.28 -12.94 8.47
CA THR A 428 -16.94 -12.78 7.88
C THR A 428 -16.81 -11.64 6.85
N PRO A 429 -17.67 -11.52 5.82
CA PRO A 429 -17.53 -10.44 4.83
C PRO A 429 -17.74 -9.04 5.43
N ILE A 430 -18.64 -8.89 6.41
CA ILE A 430 -18.92 -7.61 7.07
C ILE A 430 -17.71 -7.19 7.89
N ILE A 431 -17.18 -8.11 8.69
CA ILE A 431 -16.01 -7.90 9.53
C ILE A 431 -14.80 -7.54 8.67
N LYS A 432 -14.55 -8.29 7.59
CA LYS A 432 -13.45 -8.02 6.66
C LYS A 432 -13.49 -6.61 6.09
N ASN A 433 -14.68 -6.15 5.66
CA ASN A 433 -14.83 -4.81 5.09
C ASN A 433 -14.55 -3.71 6.13
N LEU A 434 -15.10 -3.83 7.34
CA LEU A 434 -14.87 -2.88 8.43
C LEU A 434 -13.40 -2.83 8.84
N GLU A 435 -12.73 -3.97 8.87
CA GLU A 435 -11.30 -4.06 9.19
C GLU A 435 -10.42 -3.38 8.14
N ASN A 436 -10.71 -3.58 6.85
CA ASN A 436 -10.00 -2.89 5.78
C ASN A 436 -10.18 -1.36 5.86
N GLN A 437 -11.39 -0.88 6.19
CA GLN A 437 -11.65 0.55 6.41
C GLN A 437 -10.90 1.08 7.63
N ARG A 438 -10.94 0.35 8.75
CA ARG A 438 -10.22 0.70 10.00
C ARG A 438 -8.73 0.86 9.72
N PHE A 439 -8.15 -0.10 9.01
CA PHE A 439 -6.73 -0.10 8.66
C PHE A 439 -6.33 1.14 7.85
N ARG A 440 -7.11 1.50 6.82
CA ARG A 440 -6.85 2.71 6.01
C ARG A 440 -7.00 3.99 6.80
N SER A 441 -8.08 4.12 7.55
CA SER A 441 -8.30 5.30 8.39
C SER A 441 -7.17 5.46 9.41
N LYS A 442 -6.70 4.34 9.99
CA LYS A 442 -5.52 4.33 10.87
C LYS A 442 -4.27 4.80 10.13
N ALA A 443 -3.91 4.23 8.98
CA ALA A 443 -2.72 4.63 8.22
C ALA A 443 -2.71 6.13 7.87
N ASN A 444 -3.88 6.68 7.53
CA ASN A 444 -4.05 8.11 7.25
C ASN A 444 -3.87 8.98 8.49
N LEU A 445 -4.46 8.60 9.62
CA LEU A 445 -4.25 9.30 10.90
C LEU A 445 -2.77 9.34 11.28
N TYR A 446 -2.06 8.21 11.16
CA TYR A 446 -0.63 8.14 11.45
C TYR A 446 0.18 9.02 10.50
N SER A 447 -0.14 9.02 9.22
CA SER A 447 0.54 9.88 8.23
C SER A 447 0.40 11.36 8.57
N LYS A 448 -0.83 11.83 8.87
CA LYS A 448 -1.07 13.23 9.30
C LYS A 448 -0.42 13.58 10.65
N MET A 449 -0.37 12.62 11.57
CA MET A 449 0.32 12.82 12.85
C MET A 449 1.82 13.01 12.64
N ILE A 450 2.46 12.19 11.78
CA ILE A 450 3.89 12.33 11.43
C ILE A 450 4.12 13.69 10.76
N GLU A 451 3.30 14.07 9.79
CA GLU A 451 3.38 15.38 9.13
C GLU A 451 3.29 16.55 10.13
N LYS A 452 2.38 16.47 11.11
CA LYS A 452 2.28 17.47 12.18
C LYS A 452 3.52 17.49 13.08
N ILE A 453 4.10 16.32 13.41
CA ILE A 453 5.30 16.24 14.25
C ILE A 453 6.50 16.84 13.50
N ASP A 454 6.67 16.51 12.23
CA ASP A 454 7.74 17.06 11.38
C ASP A 454 7.56 18.57 11.17
N GLY A 455 6.31 19.02 10.98
CA GLY A 455 5.94 20.42 10.78
C GLY A 455 5.65 21.20 12.06
N ILE A 456 5.96 20.67 13.25
CA ILE A 456 5.49 21.26 14.51
C ILE A 456 5.94 22.71 14.71
N GLN A 457 7.14 23.04 14.26
CA GLN A 457 7.66 24.40 14.29
C GLN A 457 6.79 25.35 13.46
N VAL A 458 6.37 24.95 12.27
CA VAL A 458 5.48 25.75 11.41
C VAL A 458 4.15 25.97 12.10
N VAL A 459 3.55 24.89 12.61
CA VAL A 459 2.27 24.94 13.33
C VAL A 459 2.34 25.92 14.50
N LYS A 460 3.43 25.89 15.28
CA LYS A 460 3.66 26.80 16.40
C LYS A 460 3.93 28.24 15.96
N SER A 461 4.78 28.44 14.96
CA SER A 461 5.15 29.78 14.47
C SER A 461 3.97 30.53 13.85
N MET A 462 3.05 29.80 13.21
CA MET A 462 1.86 30.36 12.56
C MET A 462 0.61 30.36 13.45
N GLY A 463 0.67 29.83 14.68
CA GLY A 463 -0.48 29.75 15.59
C GLY A 463 -1.61 28.83 15.09
N LEU A 464 -1.26 27.79 14.31
CA LEU A 464 -2.22 26.89 13.65
C LEU A 464 -2.59 25.66 14.50
N GLU A 465 -2.35 25.68 15.81
CA GLU A 465 -2.61 24.51 16.67
C GLU A 465 -4.08 24.09 16.64
N ARG A 466 -5.01 25.06 16.64
CA ARG A 466 -6.45 24.78 16.59
C ARG A 466 -6.85 24.16 15.26
N TYR A 467 -6.36 24.71 14.15
CA TYR A 467 -6.64 24.21 12.80
C TYR A 467 -6.16 22.76 12.64
N THR A 468 -4.88 22.50 12.94
CA THR A 468 -4.31 21.16 12.84
C THR A 468 -4.92 20.18 13.84
N SER A 469 -5.29 20.64 15.04
CA SER A 469 -6.00 19.80 16.01
C SER A 469 -7.41 19.43 15.54
N HIS A 470 -8.09 20.32 14.82
CA HIS A 470 -9.40 20.04 14.24
C HIS A 470 -9.31 19.00 13.13
N GLU A 471 -8.39 19.16 12.17
CA GLU A 471 -8.19 18.18 11.10
C GLU A 471 -7.83 16.78 11.61
N ILE A 472 -6.96 16.70 12.62
CA ILE A 472 -6.63 15.43 13.27
C ILE A 472 -7.86 14.88 14.00
N GLY A 473 -8.63 15.75 14.66
CA GLY A 473 -9.88 15.39 15.32
C GLY A 473 -10.88 14.72 14.37
N GLU A 474 -11.03 15.23 13.14
CA GLU A 474 -11.91 14.62 12.13
C GLU A 474 -11.47 13.20 11.73
N GLU A 475 -10.18 12.98 11.53
CA GLU A 475 -9.65 11.65 11.19
C GLU A 475 -9.74 10.68 12.37
N VAL A 476 -9.52 11.16 13.60
CA VAL A 476 -9.76 10.40 14.83
C VAL A 476 -11.23 10.00 14.91
N ASN A 477 -12.15 10.93 14.70
CA ASN A 477 -13.59 10.64 14.73
C ASN A 477 -13.97 9.60 13.68
N THR A 478 -13.46 9.74 12.46
CA THR A 478 -13.68 8.76 11.37
C THR A 478 -13.21 7.36 11.77
N LEU A 479 -12.00 7.25 12.34
CA LEU A 479 -11.46 5.97 12.83
C LEU A 479 -12.31 5.39 13.96
N LEU A 480 -12.74 6.22 14.90
CA LEU A 480 -13.55 5.82 16.05
C LEU A 480 -14.96 5.39 15.63
N GLU A 481 -15.57 6.02 14.63
CA GLU A 481 -16.86 5.60 14.08
C GLU A 481 -16.78 4.22 13.42
N ILE A 482 -15.74 3.96 12.63
CA ILE A 482 -15.51 2.64 12.02
C ILE A 482 -15.30 1.60 13.13
N ARG A 483 -14.47 1.92 14.13
CA ARG A 483 -14.21 1.04 15.28
C ARG A 483 -15.48 0.78 16.09
N LYS A 484 -16.33 1.79 16.28
CA LYS A 484 -17.62 1.67 16.96
C LYS A 484 -18.56 0.73 16.21
N LYS A 485 -18.69 0.89 14.89
CA LYS A 485 -19.47 -0.02 14.03
C LYS A 485 -18.96 -1.47 14.15
N SER A 486 -17.65 -1.67 14.07
CA SER A 486 -17.04 -2.99 14.27
C SER A 486 -17.34 -3.58 15.65
N LYS A 487 -17.30 -2.76 16.70
CA LYS A 487 -17.60 -3.20 18.07
C LYS A 487 -19.07 -3.50 18.31
N TYR A 488 -19.99 -2.85 17.60
CA TYR A 488 -21.41 -3.23 17.64
C TYR A 488 -21.69 -4.57 16.95
N VAL A 489 -21.02 -4.85 15.83
CA VAL A 489 -21.10 -6.17 15.18
C VAL A 489 -20.56 -7.26 16.12
N ASP A 490 -19.45 -6.99 16.79
CA ASP A 490 -18.82 -7.87 17.79
C ASP A 490 -19.76 -8.12 18.99
N LEU A 491 -20.33 -7.05 19.56
CA LEU A 491 -21.30 -7.15 20.67
C LEU A 491 -22.54 -7.95 20.27
N PHE A 492 -23.12 -7.66 19.11
CA PHE A 492 -24.29 -8.40 18.61
C PHE A 492 -23.98 -9.88 18.46
N ASN A 493 -22.81 -10.21 17.88
CA ASN A 493 -22.36 -11.59 17.75
C ASN A 493 -22.19 -12.28 19.12
N SER A 494 -21.47 -11.65 20.05
CA SER A 494 -21.23 -12.20 21.39
C SER A 494 -22.53 -12.46 22.15
N VAL A 495 -23.51 -11.55 22.07
CA VAL A 495 -24.83 -11.72 22.71
C VAL A 495 -25.61 -12.86 22.06
N VAL A 496 -25.69 -12.92 20.73
CA VAL A 496 -26.41 -13.99 20.02
C VAL A 496 -25.81 -15.36 20.32
N VAL A 497 -24.48 -15.47 20.28
CA VAL A 497 -23.75 -16.69 20.61
C VAL A 497 -24.00 -17.10 22.06
N SER A 498 -23.88 -16.18 23.02
CA SER A 498 -24.12 -16.45 24.44
C SER A 498 -25.54 -16.97 24.71
N VAL A 499 -26.56 -16.35 24.09
CA VAL A 499 -27.96 -16.77 24.24
C VAL A 499 -28.18 -18.17 23.67
N ILE A 500 -27.64 -18.48 22.47
CA ILE A 500 -27.74 -19.82 21.88
C ILE A 500 -27.10 -20.87 22.79
N ILE A 501 -25.92 -20.57 23.34
CA ILE A 501 -25.20 -21.47 24.24
C ILE A 501 -26.02 -21.72 25.51
N GLN A 502 -26.54 -20.67 26.16
CA GLN A 502 -27.31 -20.79 27.39
C GLN A 502 -28.61 -21.59 27.19
N ILE A 503 -29.36 -21.32 26.12
CA ILE A 503 -30.58 -22.06 25.80
C ILE A 503 -30.26 -23.53 25.52
N THR A 504 -29.16 -23.80 24.79
CA THR A 504 -28.76 -25.18 24.48
C THR A 504 -28.34 -25.94 25.72
N ILE A 505 -27.53 -25.33 26.59
CA ILE A 505 -27.10 -25.94 27.86
C ILE A 505 -28.32 -26.22 28.75
N LEU A 506 -29.25 -25.27 28.87
CA LEU A 506 -30.49 -25.46 29.62
C LEU A 506 -31.32 -26.63 29.06
N ALA A 507 -31.47 -26.71 27.73
CA ALA A 507 -32.17 -27.82 27.09
C ALA A 507 -31.49 -29.17 27.35
N ILE A 508 -30.15 -29.22 27.26
CA ILE A 508 -29.36 -30.42 27.58
C ILE A 508 -29.61 -30.85 29.04
N ILE A 509 -29.55 -29.92 29.99
CA ILE A 509 -29.80 -30.19 31.42
C ILE A 509 -31.19 -30.79 31.61
N VAL A 510 -32.24 -30.16 31.08
CA VAL A 510 -33.63 -30.60 31.28
C VAL A 510 -33.86 -31.99 30.68
N ILE A 511 -33.35 -32.24 29.47
CA ILE A 511 -33.55 -33.53 28.78
C ILE A 511 -32.79 -34.65 29.50
N LEU A 512 -31.54 -34.42 29.91
CA LEU A 512 -30.73 -35.39 30.65
C LEU A 512 -31.30 -35.70 32.02
N SER A 513 -31.67 -34.67 32.80
CA SER A 513 -32.28 -34.86 34.12
C SER A 513 -33.59 -35.63 34.02
N ARG A 514 -34.42 -35.37 32.99
CA ARG A 514 -35.63 -36.16 32.73
C ARG A 514 -35.31 -37.62 32.40
N GLN A 515 -34.28 -37.90 31.61
CA GLN A 515 -33.86 -39.27 31.29
C GLN A 515 -33.36 -40.02 32.52
N MET A 516 -32.58 -39.35 33.38
CA MET A 516 -32.14 -39.91 34.66
C MET A 516 -33.34 -40.27 35.54
N MET A 517 -34.31 -39.35 35.72
CA MET A 517 -35.49 -39.59 36.56
C MET A 517 -36.41 -40.71 36.05
N ILE A 518 -36.57 -40.88 34.73
CA ILE A 518 -37.53 -41.83 34.16
C ILE A 518 -36.91 -43.20 33.88
N SER A 519 -35.68 -43.23 33.34
CA SER A 519 -35.08 -44.45 32.80
C SER A 519 -33.89 -44.98 33.60
N ASN A 520 -33.37 -44.20 34.55
CA ASN A 520 -32.18 -44.51 35.37
C ASN A 520 -30.94 -44.94 34.56
N SER A 521 -30.90 -44.58 33.27
CA SER A 521 -29.88 -45.03 32.30
C SER A 521 -28.63 -44.14 32.24
N ILE A 522 -28.65 -42.99 32.92
CA ILE A 522 -27.60 -41.98 32.92
C ILE A 522 -27.30 -41.58 34.37
N THR A 523 -26.03 -41.53 34.75
CA THR A 523 -25.57 -41.12 36.09
C THR A 523 -25.47 -39.60 36.24
N LEU A 524 -25.50 -39.10 37.47
CA LEU A 524 -25.34 -37.67 37.74
C LEU A 524 -23.99 -37.15 37.24
N GLY A 525 -22.91 -37.92 37.41
CA GLY A 525 -21.60 -37.58 36.87
C GLY A 525 -21.60 -37.49 35.34
N GLN A 526 -22.32 -38.37 34.63
CA GLN A 526 -22.44 -38.31 33.17
C GLN A 526 -23.16 -37.04 32.70
N ILE A 527 -24.17 -36.57 33.43
CA ILE A 527 -24.85 -35.28 33.14
C ILE A 527 -23.84 -34.13 33.26
N ILE A 528 -23.07 -34.08 34.35
CA ILE A 528 -22.09 -33.03 34.59
C ILE A 528 -20.97 -33.06 33.55
N ALA A 529 -20.49 -34.25 33.20
CA ALA A 529 -19.50 -34.44 32.14
C ALA A 529 -20.04 -33.96 30.78
N PHE A 530 -21.28 -34.28 30.44
CA PHE A 530 -21.91 -33.84 29.19
C PHE A 530 -22.02 -32.31 29.12
N ILE A 531 -22.44 -31.65 30.22
CA ILE A 531 -22.51 -30.19 30.31
C ILE A 531 -21.13 -29.56 30.18
N ALA A 532 -20.12 -30.09 30.88
CA ALA A 532 -18.76 -29.56 30.86
C ALA A 532 -18.11 -29.70 29.48
N LEU A 533 -18.27 -30.86 28.81
CA LEU A 533 -17.79 -31.08 27.45
C LEU A 533 -18.51 -30.20 26.44
N SER A 534 -19.84 -30.08 26.53
CA SER A 534 -20.63 -29.21 25.65
C SER A 534 -20.22 -27.74 25.82
N SER A 535 -20.06 -27.28 27.07
CA SER A 535 -19.58 -25.93 27.38
C SER A 535 -18.20 -25.66 26.79
N LYS A 536 -17.30 -26.66 26.81
CA LYS A 536 -15.97 -26.55 26.22
C LYS A 536 -16.02 -26.43 24.70
N ILE A 537 -16.85 -27.23 24.03
CA ILE A 537 -17.07 -27.13 22.57
C ILE A 537 -17.61 -25.73 22.22
N PHE A 538 -18.64 -25.28 22.92
CA PHE A 538 -19.25 -23.98 22.67
C PHE A 538 -18.28 -22.82 22.96
N GLY A 539 -17.47 -22.93 24.01
CA GLY A 539 -16.37 -21.99 24.28
C GLY A 539 -15.35 -21.95 23.14
N SER A 540 -14.87 -23.11 22.69
CA SER A 540 -13.95 -23.20 21.55
C SER A 540 -14.55 -22.63 20.26
N LEU A 541 -15.85 -22.80 20.00
CA LEU A 541 -16.52 -22.18 18.85
C LEU A 541 -16.64 -20.66 18.99
N ASN A 542 -16.93 -20.16 20.19
CA ASN A 542 -16.96 -18.73 20.46
C ASN A 542 -15.57 -18.11 20.26
N ASP A 543 -14.52 -18.75 20.77
CA ASP A 543 -13.14 -18.31 20.57
C ASP A 543 -12.78 -18.23 19.07
N LEU A 544 -13.20 -19.22 18.26
CA LEU A 544 -12.98 -19.21 16.80
C LEU A 544 -13.71 -18.04 16.11
N LEU A 545 -14.90 -17.66 16.60
CA LEU A 545 -15.65 -16.52 16.08
C LEU A 545 -14.99 -15.18 16.46
N GLU A 546 -14.56 -15.03 17.71
CA GLU A 546 -13.83 -13.84 18.18
C GLU A 546 -12.48 -13.69 17.46
N GLU A 547 -11.78 -14.80 17.23
CA GLU A 547 -10.52 -14.83 16.50
C GLU A 547 -10.69 -14.53 15.01
N ASN A 548 -11.87 -14.67 14.43
CA ASN A 548 -12.10 -14.36 13.02
C ASN A 548 -11.72 -12.90 12.68
N LEU A 549 -12.02 -11.94 13.58
CA LEU A 549 -11.59 -10.55 13.45
C LEU A 549 -10.05 -10.45 13.35
N SER A 550 -9.37 -11.11 14.29
CA SER A 550 -7.91 -11.17 14.34
C SER A 550 -7.32 -11.85 13.10
N LEU A 551 -7.99 -12.85 12.53
CA LEU A 551 -7.58 -13.52 11.29
C LEU A 551 -7.71 -12.63 10.07
N GLN A 552 -8.75 -11.79 9.99
CA GLN A 552 -8.86 -10.82 8.90
C GLN A 552 -7.74 -9.79 8.98
N GLU A 553 -7.46 -9.26 10.19
CA GLU A 553 -6.32 -8.36 10.42
C GLU A 553 -5.00 -9.02 10.03
N PHE A 554 -4.76 -10.26 10.47
CA PHE A 554 -3.58 -11.04 10.11
C PHE A 554 -3.42 -11.21 8.60
N LYS A 555 -4.51 -11.56 7.89
CA LYS A 555 -4.47 -11.73 6.45
C LYS A 555 -4.02 -10.45 5.74
N VAL A 556 -4.47 -9.28 6.20
CA VAL A 556 -4.03 -7.98 5.67
C VAL A 556 -2.54 -7.75 5.94
N ILE A 557 -2.10 -7.96 7.18
CA ILE A 557 -0.70 -7.82 7.61
C ILE A 557 0.23 -8.69 6.77
N VAL A 558 -0.11 -9.97 6.62
CA VAL A 558 0.72 -10.93 5.89
C VAL A 558 0.71 -10.64 4.39
N ASN A 559 -0.45 -10.28 3.82
CA ASN A 559 -0.51 -9.84 2.43
C ASN A 559 0.41 -8.66 2.18
N ARG A 560 0.42 -7.68 3.09
CA ARG A 560 1.29 -6.51 2.98
C ARG A 560 2.78 -6.86 3.15
N TYR A 561 3.11 -7.72 4.11
CA TYR A 561 4.50 -8.17 4.28
C TYR A 561 5.04 -8.90 3.06
N PHE A 562 4.23 -9.75 2.43
CA PHE A 562 4.61 -10.44 1.18
C PHE A 562 4.53 -9.55 -0.06
N ASP A 563 3.68 -8.52 -0.05
CA ASP A 563 3.70 -7.45 -1.05
C ASP A 563 4.99 -6.62 -0.96
N PHE A 564 5.60 -6.50 0.22
CA PHE A 564 6.94 -5.94 0.42
C PHE A 564 8.07 -6.92 0.01
N GLN A 565 7.89 -7.62 -1.12
CA GLN A 565 8.90 -8.45 -1.77
C GLN A 565 9.11 -7.93 -3.19
N GLU A 566 10.25 -7.25 -3.43
CA GLU A 566 10.56 -6.74 -4.77
C GLU A 566 10.59 -7.90 -5.77
N LYS A 567 9.94 -7.62 -6.89
CA LYS A 567 9.56 -8.53 -7.96
C LYS A 567 10.60 -8.60 -9.10
N LYS A 568 11.87 -8.27 -8.80
CA LYS A 568 12.98 -8.34 -9.76
C LYS A 568 14.01 -9.44 -9.47
N ALA A 569 13.77 -10.29 -8.48
CA ALA A 569 14.50 -11.56 -8.39
C ALA A 569 14.29 -12.45 -9.64
N ILE A 570 13.21 -12.21 -10.40
CA ILE A 570 12.96 -12.92 -11.68
C ILE A 570 13.89 -12.42 -12.79
N ALA A 571 14.30 -11.14 -12.79
CA ALA A 571 15.30 -10.65 -13.75
C ALA A 571 16.73 -11.10 -13.41
N GLU A 572 17.02 -11.39 -12.13
CA GLU A 572 18.27 -12.07 -11.73
C GLU A 572 18.19 -13.59 -11.91
N GLU A 573 17.00 -14.21 -11.91
CA GLU A 573 16.81 -15.62 -12.25
C GLU A 573 16.80 -15.90 -13.77
N ASP A 574 16.35 -14.94 -14.59
CA ASP A 574 16.36 -15.01 -16.06
C ASP A 574 17.61 -14.39 -16.70
N ALA A 575 18.49 -13.75 -15.93
CA ALA A 575 19.85 -13.51 -16.37
C ALA A 575 20.53 -14.89 -16.47
N PRO A 576 21.14 -15.26 -17.61
CA PRO A 576 21.87 -16.51 -17.69
C PRO A 576 22.88 -16.55 -16.55
N LYS A 577 22.75 -17.56 -15.67
CA LYS A 577 23.61 -17.81 -14.48
C LYS A 577 25.10 -18.00 -14.80
N ASP A 578 25.50 -17.75 -16.05
CA ASP A 578 26.78 -18.09 -16.65
C ASP A 578 27.68 -16.87 -16.92
N HIS A 579 27.28 -15.66 -16.51
CA HIS A 579 28.17 -14.50 -16.50
C HIS A 579 28.49 -14.11 -15.06
N GLN A 580 29.67 -14.53 -14.58
CA GLN A 580 30.25 -13.94 -13.37
C GLN A 580 30.35 -12.43 -13.58
N LYS A 581 29.60 -11.65 -12.81
CA LYS A 581 29.69 -10.19 -12.83
C LYS A 581 31.13 -9.78 -12.57
N ILE A 582 31.62 -8.82 -13.34
CA ILE A 582 33.01 -8.35 -13.27
C ILE A 582 33.17 -7.53 -11.98
N HIS A 583 34.25 -7.75 -11.24
CA HIS A 583 34.61 -6.86 -10.15
C HIS A 583 35.22 -5.57 -10.73
N ALA A 584 34.70 -4.40 -10.36
CA ALA A 584 35.19 -3.14 -10.88
C ALA A 584 36.67 -2.92 -10.55
N SER A 585 37.46 -2.55 -11.56
CA SER A 585 38.85 -2.12 -11.41
C SER A 585 38.91 -0.68 -10.86
N ALA A 586 40.11 -0.10 -10.78
CA ALA A 586 40.25 1.32 -10.50
C ALA A 586 39.50 2.17 -11.54
N PHE A 587 38.95 3.30 -11.10
CA PHE A 587 38.20 4.23 -11.96
C PHE A 587 39.12 4.90 -12.98
N GLU A 588 38.77 4.81 -14.26
CA GLU A 588 39.44 5.52 -15.36
C GLU A 588 38.46 6.47 -16.07
N SER A 589 37.25 6.01 -16.41
CA SER A 589 36.19 6.83 -16.98
C SER A 589 34.77 6.37 -16.63
N LEU A 590 33.84 7.33 -16.62
CA LEU A 590 32.40 7.09 -16.66
C LEU A 590 31.83 7.81 -17.89
N ASP A 591 31.25 7.06 -18.82
CA ASP A 591 30.66 7.58 -20.05
C ASP A 591 29.15 7.34 -20.05
N ILE A 592 28.39 8.42 -20.14
CA ILE A 592 26.94 8.43 -20.22
C ILE A 592 26.56 8.82 -21.64
N ASN A 593 25.79 7.97 -22.31
CA ASN A 593 25.39 8.17 -23.70
C ASN A 593 23.86 8.15 -23.83
N ASP A 594 23.31 9.29 -24.24
CA ASP A 594 21.90 9.53 -24.56
C ASP A 594 20.93 9.08 -23.47
N VAL A 595 21.33 9.25 -22.20
CA VAL A 595 20.58 8.73 -21.06
C VAL A 595 19.33 9.53 -20.78
N LYS A 596 18.18 8.85 -20.90
CA LYS A 596 16.85 9.31 -20.48
C LYS A 596 16.46 8.69 -19.15
N PHE A 597 15.79 9.48 -18.34
CA PHE A 597 15.29 9.03 -17.05
C PHE A 597 14.06 9.83 -16.63
N ALA A 598 13.11 9.12 -16.05
CA ALA A 598 11.89 9.65 -15.49
C ALA A 598 11.57 8.93 -14.17
N TYR A 599 11.32 9.69 -13.10
CA TYR A 599 10.72 9.08 -11.89
C TYR A 599 9.34 8.48 -12.23
N ILE A 600 8.58 9.18 -13.09
CA ILE A 600 7.28 8.78 -13.65
C ILE A 600 7.43 8.67 -15.16
N LEU A 601 7.09 7.52 -15.75
CA LEU A 601 7.32 7.22 -17.18
C LEU A 601 6.80 8.29 -18.16
N GLU A 602 5.75 9.03 -17.79
CA GLU A 602 5.15 10.08 -18.64
C GLU A 602 5.80 11.46 -18.51
N LYS A 603 6.69 11.66 -17.54
CA LYS A 603 7.35 12.95 -17.27
C LYS A 603 8.87 12.77 -17.24
N PRO A 604 9.53 12.67 -18.41
CA PRO A 604 10.99 12.56 -18.47
C PRO A 604 11.64 13.77 -17.81
N ILE A 605 12.49 13.51 -16.81
CA ILE A 605 13.29 14.52 -16.11
C ILE A 605 14.62 14.70 -16.83
N LEU A 606 15.22 13.60 -17.26
CA LEU A 606 16.39 13.57 -18.13
C LEU A 606 15.92 13.12 -19.51
N LYS A 607 16.27 13.91 -20.54
CA LYS A 607 16.03 13.57 -21.94
C LYS A 607 17.27 12.91 -22.52
N GLN A 608 17.92 13.42 -23.56
CA GLN A 608 19.11 12.77 -24.12
C GLN A 608 20.38 13.43 -23.58
N ASN A 609 20.88 12.92 -22.47
CA ASN A 609 22.05 13.50 -21.81
C ASN A 609 23.28 12.64 -22.06
N SER A 610 24.36 13.27 -22.53
CA SER A 610 25.65 12.62 -22.76
C SER A 610 26.76 13.38 -22.04
N ILE A 611 27.55 12.68 -21.23
CA ILE A 611 28.66 13.25 -20.46
C ILE A 611 29.73 12.17 -20.24
N SER A 612 31.00 12.56 -20.42
CA SER A 612 32.16 11.73 -20.13
C SER A 612 32.95 12.37 -18.99
N VAL A 613 33.30 11.57 -17.98
CA VAL A 613 34.11 11.96 -16.83
C VAL A 613 35.30 11.04 -16.74
N LYS A 614 36.51 11.58 -16.75
CA LYS A 614 37.76 10.81 -16.60
C LYS A 614 38.36 11.00 -15.21
N ARG A 615 39.22 10.08 -14.82
CA ARG A 615 39.99 10.19 -13.58
C ARG A 615 40.74 11.53 -13.54
N GLY A 616 40.61 12.23 -12.41
CA GLY A 616 41.22 13.55 -12.20
C GLY A 616 40.43 14.73 -12.76
N ASP A 617 39.36 14.49 -13.54
CA ASP A 617 38.53 15.57 -14.08
C ASP A 617 37.78 16.29 -12.96
N LYS A 618 37.72 17.61 -13.07
CA LYS A 618 36.86 18.48 -12.27
C LYS A 618 35.82 19.07 -13.21
N ILE A 619 34.57 18.71 -13.01
CA ILE A 619 33.46 19.10 -13.88
C ILE A 619 32.49 19.97 -13.10
N PHE A 620 32.16 21.13 -13.66
CA PHE A 620 31.12 22.00 -13.12
C PHE A 620 29.80 21.76 -13.83
N LEU A 621 28.73 21.55 -13.06
CA LEU A 621 27.36 21.41 -13.56
C LEU A 621 26.49 22.55 -13.03
N GLU A 622 26.22 23.53 -13.89
CA GLU A 622 25.31 24.64 -13.60
C GLU A 622 23.88 24.37 -14.10
N GLY A 623 22.90 25.09 -13.55
CA GLY A 623 21.51 25.02 -14.02
C GLY A 623 20.52 25.54 -12.99
N LYS A 624 19.30 25.91 -13.42
CA LYS A 624 18.25 26.41 -12.50
C LYS A 624 17.75 25.29 -11.57
N ASN A 625 17.10 25.65 -10.45
CA ASN A 625 16.42 24.68 -9.59
C ASN A 625 15.38 23.91 -10.41
N GLY A 626 15.26 22.60 -10.19
CA GLY A 626 14.33 21.75 -10.95
C GLY A 626 14.74 21.47 -12.40
N SER A 627 15.93 21.88 -12.85
CA SER A 627 16.45 21.51 -14.18
C SER A 627 16.82 20.03 -14.33
N GLY A 628 16.90 19.30 -13.21
CA GLY A 628 17.21 17.86 -13.13
C GLY A 628 18.60 17.52 -12.56
N LYS A 629 19.40 18.49 -12.09
CA LYS A 629 20.84 18.29 -11.75
C LYS A 629 21.07 17.13 -10.78
N SER A 630 20.41 17.19 -9.63
CA SER A 630 20.45 16.12 -8.62
C SER A 630 19.95 14.78 -9.16
N THR A 631 19.05 14.79 -10.15
CA THR A 631 18.57 13.57 -10.79
C THR A 631 19.64 12.97 -11.70
N LEU A 632 20.33 13.80 -12.49
CA LEU A 632 21.51 13.35 -13.24
C LEU A 632 22.54 12.76 -12.27
N CYS A 633 22.93 13.49 -11.22
CA CYS A 633 23.87 13.00 -10.19
C CYS A 633 23.48 11.64 -9.60
N LYS A 634 22.19 11.42 -9.30
CA LYS A 634 21.65 10.14 -8.80
C LYS A 634 21.77 9.00 -9.82
N VAL A 635 21.56 9.29 -11.10
CA VAL A 635 21.75 8.31 -12.18
C VAL A 635 23.23 8.03 -12.42
N MET A 636 24.09 9.06 -12.44
CA MET A 636 25.56 8.90 -12.58
C MET A 636 26.18 8.08 -11.44
N SER A 637 25.59 8.16 -10.24
CA SER A 637 26.02 7.39 -9.06
C SER A 637 25.36 6.01 -8.93
N LEU A 638 24.57 5.59 -9.93
CA LEU A 638 23.88 4.29 -9.96
C LEU A 638 22.96 4.07 -8.74
N LEU A 639 22.43 5.16 -8.19
CA LEU A 639 21.33 5.13 -7.21
C LEU A 639 20.00 4.90 -7.92
N TYR A 640 19.89 5.34 -9.18
CA TYR A 640 18.80 5.06 -10.09
C TYR A 640 19.33 4.52 -11.41
N ASP A 641 18.69 3.47 -11.92
CA ASP A 641 18.96 2.95 -13.26
C ASP A 641 18.32 3.87 -14.32
N GLN A 642 18.95 4.02 -15.48
CA GLN A 642 18.37 4.77 -16.60
C GLN A 642 17.20 4.03 -17.26
N ASP A 643 16.28 4.78 -17.89
CA ASP A 643 15.18 4.18 -18.67
C ASP A 643 15.60 3.90 -20.13
N GLU A 644 16.37 4.78 -20.75
CA GLU A 644 16.98 4.58 -22.08
C GLU A 644 18.43 5.11 -22.09
N GLY A 645 19.23 4.67 -23.07
CA GLY A 645 20.64 5.02 -23.19
C GLY A 645 21.56 4.05 -22.45
N SER A 646 22.84 4.37 -22.35
CA SER A 646 23.85 3.50 -21.73
C SER A 646 24.76 4.25 -20.78
N ILE A 647 25.11 3.60 -19.66
CA ILE A 647 26.16 4.04 -18.74
C ILE A 647 27.30 3.03 -18.82
N LEU A 648 28.48 3.50 -19.21
CA LEU A 648 29.70 2.71 -19.37
C LEU A 648 30.71 3.11 -18.28
N TYR A 649 31.18 2.13 -17.53
CA TYR A 649 32.28 2.27 -16.58
C TYR A 649 33.55 1.69 -17.21
N ASN A 650 34.59 2.49 -17.40
CA ASN A 650 35.82 2.13 -18.12
C ASN A 650 35.53 1.47 -19.49
N GLY A 651 34.52 1.98 -20.22
CA GLY A 651 34.09 1.46 -21.52
C GLY A 651 33.20 0.21 -21.50
N ILE A 652 32.90 -0.38 -20.33
CA ILE A 652 32.05 -1.57 -20.18
C ILE A 652 30.70 -1.17 -19.57
N HIS A 653 29.59 -1.74 -20.04
CA HIS A 653 28.26 -1.43 -19.52
C HIS A 653 28.15 -1.74 -18.01
N HIS A 654 27.58 -0.81 -17.24
CA HIS A 654 27.54 -0.90 -15.78
C HIS A 654 26.83 -2.17 -15.25
N ASP A 655 25.83 -2.69 -15.98
CA ASP A 655 25.12 -3.94 -15.63
C ASP A 655 26.01 -5.20 -15.61
N MET A 656 27.16 -5.16 -16.29
CA MET A 656 28.10 -6.29 -16.32
C MET A 656 28.94 -6.39 -15.04
N PHE A 657 28.92 -5.38 -14.18
CA PHE A 657 29.71 -5.33 -12.95
C PHE A 657 28.90 -5.70 -11.70
N GLU A 658 29.60 -6.12 -10.65
CA GLU A 658 29.03 -6.20 -9.32
C GLU A 658 28.71 -4.80 -8.78
N ARG A 659 27.43 -4.53 -8.44
CA ARG A 659 26.97 -3.20 -8.00
C ARG A 659 27.75 -2.64 -6.83
N ASP A 660 28.11 -3.48 -5.85
CA ASP A 660 28.86 -3.05 -4.67
C ASP A 660 30.29 -2.61 -5.02
N SER A 661 30.91 -3.24 -6.02
CA SER A 661 32.23 -2.85 -6.52
C SER A 661 32.20 -1.48 -7.22
N LEU A 662 31.15 -1.20 -8.01
CA LEU A 662 30.96 0.11 -8.65
C LEU A 662 30.67 1.21 -7.62
N ARG A 663 29.81 0.95 -6.63
CA ARG A 663 29.45 1.91 -5.56
C ARG A 663 30.61 2.24 -4.63
N LYS A 664 31.63 1.37 -4.52
CA LYS A 664 32.88 1.71 -3.82
C LYS A 664 33.70 2.75 -4.57
N ASN A 665 33.59 2.80 -5.91
CA ASN A 665 34.37 3.70 -6.76
C ASN A 665 33.68 5.04 -7.05
N ILE A 666 32.34 5.07 -7.05
CA ILE A 666 31.53 6.26 -7.33
C ILE A 666 30.71 6.62 -6.09
N LEU A 667 30.91 7.82 -5.55
CA LEU A 667 30.21 8.33 -4.38
C LEU A 667 29.46 9.61 -4.73
N MET A 668 28.18 9.68 -4.36
CA MET A 668 27.42 10.94 -4.35
C MET A 668 27.24 11.39 -2.91
N ILE A 669 27.51 12.67 -2.66
CA ILE A 669 27.22 13.35 -1.40
C ILE A 669 26.36 14.58 -1.72
N SER A 670 25.15 14.61 -1.16
CA SER A 670 24.23 15.74 -1.29
C SER A 670 24.24 16.59 -0.03
N GLY A 671 24.01 17.88 -0.22
CA GLY A 671 23.84 18.81 0.88
C GLY A 671 22.72 18.46 1.87
N GLU A 672 21.79 17.61 1.49
CA GLU A 672 20.65 17.17 2.32
C GLU A 672 20.87 15.78 2.94
N ASP A 673 22.05 15.18 2.77
CA ASP A 673 22.34 13.84 3.28
C ASP A 673 22.19 13.74 4.80
N THR A 674 21.74 12.55 5.23
CA THR A 674 21.55 12.22 6.64
C THR A 674 22.87 12.20 7.41
N ILE A 675 22.83 12.82 8.59
CA ILE A 675 23.81 12.66 9.66
C ILE A 675 23.18 11.71 10.67
N PHE A 676 23.82 10.57 10.89
CA PHE A 676 23.34 9.56 11.81
C PHE A 676 23.55 10.00 13.25
N ASP A 677 22.66 9.56 14.14
CA ASP A 677 22.77 9.78 15.59
C ASP A 677 23.88 8.91 16.18
N ASP A 678 25.12 9.34 15.96
CA ASP A 678 26.33 8.66 16.38
C ASP A 678 27.49 9.66 16.50
N SER A 679 28.69 9.16 16.79
CA SER A 679 29.92 9.95 16.86
C SER A 679 30.25 10.67 15.55
N LEU A 680 31.02 11.74 15.68
CA LEU A 680 31.62 12.43 14.55
C LEU A 680 32.50 11.48 13.71
N HIS A 681 33.25 10.59 14.36
CA HIS A 681 34.04 9.53 13.72
C HIS A 681 33.18 8.65 12.80
N PHE A 682 32.08 8.11 13.34
CA PHE A 682 31.15 7.28 12.59
C PHE A 682 30.57 8.02 11.39
N ASN A 683 30.19 9.30 11.56
CA ASN A 683 29.61 10.07 10.47
C ASN A 683 30.60 10.45 9.37
N ILE A 684 31.91 10.45 9.64
CA ILE A 684 32.97 10.71 8.66
C ILE A 684 33.39 9.43 7.94
N ALA A 685 33.53 8.30 8.63
CA ALA A 685 34.13 7.09 8.07
C ALA A 685 33.33 5.79 8.23
N PHE A 686 32.14 5.84 8.83
CA PHE A 686 31.29 4.68 9.08
C PHE A 686 32.04 3.52 9.77
N ASP A 687 32.77 3.85 10.85
CA ASP A 687 33.57 2.93 11.66
C ASP A 687 34.75 2.24 10.93
N LYS A 688 35.09 2.71 9.73
CA LYS A 688 36.35 2.35 9.08
C LYS A 688 37.53 3.01 9.81
N LYS A 689 38.66 2.30 9.88
CA LYS A 689 39.92 2.89 10.34
C LYS A 689 40.27 4.10 9.48
N ILE A 690 40.43 5.24 10.14
CA ILE A 690 40.82 6.50 9.50
C ILE A 690 42.33 6.69 9.63
N ASP A 691 42.98 7.08 8.55
CA ASP A 691 44.26 7.77 8.60
C ASP A 691 44.07 9.15 9.27
N LEU A 692 44.47 9.24 10.54
CA LEU A 692 44.32 10.44 11.35
C LEU A 692 45.12 11.62 10.80
N GLU A 693 46.28 11.39 10.20
CA GLU A 693 47.09 12.47 9.63
C GLU A 693 46.38 13.09 8.44
N LYS A 694 45.85 12.24 7.55
CA LYS A 694 45.04 12.66 6.40
C LYS A 694 43.76 13.38 6.85
N LEU A 695 43.07 12.87 7.86
CA LEU A 695 41.89 13.52 8.42
C LEU A 695 42.20 14.91 8.97
N ILE A 696 43.28 15.06 9.75
CA ILE A 696 43.70 16.35 10.31
C ILE A 696 44.08 17.32 9.19
N ALA A 697 44.80 16.86 8.17
CA ALA A 697 45.17 17.68 7.01
C ALA A 697 43.92 18.22 6.30
N TYR A 698 42.95 17.36 5.98
CA TYR A 698 41.69 17.78 5.37
C TYR A 698 40.86 18.66 6.30
N ALA A 699 40.72 18.31 7.58
CA ALA A 699 39.97 19.10 8.55
C ALA A 699 40.55 20.52 8.71
N LYS A 700 41.87 20.69 8.66
CA LYS A 700 42.51 22.01 8.64
C LYS A 700 42.23 22.74 7.32
N ALA A 701 42.37 22.05 6.19
CA ALA A 701 42.16 22.63 4.87
C ALA A 701 40.71 23.11 4.64
N ILE A 702 39.72 22.51 5.30
CA ILE A 702 38.30 22.93 5.21
C ILE A 702 37.82 23.77 6.39
N ASP A 703 38.74 24.22 7.26
CA ASP A 703 38.43 25.03 8.43
C ASP A 703 37.43 24.35 9.40
N PHE A 704 37.69 23.08 9.72
CA PHE A 704 36.87 22.28 10.64
C PHE A 704 37.69 21.70 11.82
N TYR A 705 39.01 21.76 11.75
CA TYR A 705 39.89 21.22 12.78
C TYR A 705 39.67 21.86 14.16
N GLU A 706 39.48 23.18 14.23
CA GLU A 706 39.25 23.88 15.50
C GLU A 706 37.98 23.40 16.19
N PHE A 707 36.91 23.17 15.43
CA PHE A 707 35.67 22.58 15.95
C PHE A 707 35.92 21.17 16.53
N ILE A 708 36.70 20.33 15.85
CA ILE A 708 37.02 18.99 16.36
C ILE A 708 37.80 19.09 17.68
N VAL A 709 38.80 19.97 17.76
CA VAL A 709 39.68 20.06 18.93
C VAL A 709 39.02 20.80 20.10
N SER A 710 38.13 21.75 19.84
CA SER A 710 37.41 22.49 20.88
C SER A 710 36.39 21.63 21.64
N ASN A 711 35.92 20.55 21.02
CA ASN A 711 35.03 19.58 21.67
C ASN A 711 35.85 18.64 22.59
N PRO A 712 35.51 18.50 23.89
CA PRO A 712 36.22 17.62 24.82
C PRO A 712 36.29 16.16 24.32
N GLU A 713 35.22 15.69 23.67
CA GLU A 713 35.11 14.34 23.11
C GLU A 713 35.77 14.18 21.73
N LYS A 714 36.20 15.28 21.10
CA LYS A 714 36.85 15.30 19.79
C LYS A 714 36.07 14.52 18.73
N LEU A 715 36.64 13.45 18.17
CA LEU A 715 35.98 12.60 17.18
C LEU A 715 34.85 11.74 17.77
N ASN A 716 34.80 11.57 19.09
CA ASN A 716 33.72 10.86 19.77
C ASN A 716 32.50 11.75 20.05
N PHE A 717 32.56 13.04 19.72
CA PHE A 717 31.46 13.99 19.90
C PHE A 717 30.17 13.44 19.28
N ARG A 718 29.13 13.30 20.10
CA ARG A 718 27.83 12.74 19.69
C ARG A 718 27.00 13.74 18.89
N LEU A 719 26.59 13.33 17.70
CA LEU A 719 25.67 14.07 16.83
C LEU A 719 24.25 13.59 17.09
N VAL A 720 23.28 14.51 17.20
CA VAL A 720 21.88 14.17 17.53
C VAL A 720 21.00 14.33 16.28
N GLU A 721 20.09 13.37 16.04
CA GLU A 721 19.01 13.38 15.02
C GLU A 721 19.26 14.32 13.82
N ASN A 722 19.87 13.82 12.74
CA ASN A 722 20.22 14.63 11.55
C ASN A 722 21.14 15.82 11.84
N GLY A 723 21.93 15.78 12.92
CA GLY A 723 22.87 16.84 13.28
C GLY A 723 22.20 18.13 13.73
N ARG A 724 21.07 18.05 14.45
CA ARG A 724 20.33 19.22 14.99
C ARG A 724 21.16 20.10 15.93
N ASN A 725 22.22 19.55 16.53
CA ASN A 725 23.17 20.27 17.39
C ASN A 725 24.31 20.97 16.61
N LEU A 726 24.27 20.98 15.27
CA LEU A 726 25.30 21.57 14.41
C LEU A 726 24.76 22.75 13.60
N SER A 727 25.63 23.70 13.27
CA SER A 727 25.32 24.72 12.27
C SER A 727 25.21 24.12 10.87
N SER A 728 24.51 24.78 9.95
CA SER A 728 24.37 24.33 8.55
C SER A 728 25.75 24.12 7.90
N GLY A 729 26.67 25.07 8.06
CA GLY A 729 28.03 24.96 7.53
C GLY A 729 28.84 23.81 8.15
N GLN A 730 28.71 23.57 9.46
CA GLN A 730 29.36 22.43 10.12
C GLN A 730 28.86 21.09 9.58
N ARG A 731 27.54 20.95 9.38
CA ARG A 731 26.95 19.75 8.76
C ARG A 731 27.53 19.48 7.38
N LYS A 732 27.62 20.50 6.52
CA LYS A 732 28.21 20.37 5.17
C LYS A 732 29.70 20.01 5.23
N LYS A 733 30.46 20.59 6.17
CA LYS A 733 31.89 20.25 6.38
C LYS A 733 32.06 18.77 6.77
N ILE A 734 31.17 18.20 7.59
CA ILE A 734 31.17 16.76 7.92
C ILE A 734 30.90 15.91 6.67
N LEU A 735 29.88 16.27 5.87
CA LEU A 735 29.55 15.58 4.62
C LEU A 735 30.72 15.65 3.61
N LEU A 736 31.42 16.78 3.55
CA LEU A 736 32.61 16.94 2.73
C LEU A 736 33.77 16.06 3.23
N LEU A 737 34.02 15.98 4.53
CA LEU A 737 35.02 15.05 5.09
C LEU A 737 34.66 13.60 4.78
N ARG A 738 33.38 13.22 4.86
CA ARG A 738 32.88 11.90 4.45
C ARG A 738 33.22 11.61 2.99
N ALA A 739 33.08 12.59 2.10
CA ALA A 739 33.46 12.45 0.69
C ALA A 739 34.99 12.26 0.54
N LEU A 740 35.78 13.13 1.14
CA LEU A 740 37.24 13.17 1.00
C LEU A 740 37.93 11.94 1.61
N MET A 741 37.41 11.44 2.73
CA MET A 741 37.92 10.27 3.44
C MET A 741 37.46 8.94 2.81
N SER A 742 36.53 8.97 1.87
CA SER A 742 36.08 7.75 1.16
C SER A 742 37.16 7.20 0.22
N ASP A 743 37.06 5.90 -0.08
CA ASP A 743 37.90 5.22 -1.08
C ASP A 743 37.46 5.53 -2.53
N ALA A 744 36.34 6.26 -2.71
CA ALA A 744 35.79 6.54 -4.02
C ALA A 744 36.73 7.42 -4.85
N SER A 745 36.89 7.03 -6.11
CA SER A 745 37.74 7.70 -7.10
C SER A 745 36.96 8.72 -7.94
N MET A 746 35.63 8.61 -7.97
CA MET A 746 34.73 9.61 -8.54
C MET A 746 33.77 10.09 -7.44
N ILE A 747 33.77 11.41 -7.19
CA ILE A 747 32.94 12.03 -6.16
C ILE A 747 32.01 13.06 -6.81
N ILE A 748 30.71 12.92 -6.55
CA ILE A 748 29.68 13.86 -6.97
C ILE A 748 29.27 14.68 -5.74
N LEU A 749 29.49 16.00 -5.80
CA LEU A 749 29.12 16.95 -4.75
C LEU A 749 27.89 17.73 -5.21
N ASP A 750 26.73 17.41 -4.65
CA ASP A 750 25.46 18.04 -5.01
C ASP A 750 25.07 19.13 -3.99
N GLU A 751 25.17 20.40 -4.40
CA GLU A 751 24.78 21.58 -3.59
C GLU A 751 25.44 21.66 -2.19
N ILE A 752 26.70 21.22 -2.09
CA ILE A 752 27.44 21.16 -0.81
C ILE A 752 27.93 22.53 -0.32
N PHE A 753 28.21 23.46 -1.24
CA PHE A 753 28.78 24.76 -0.90
C PHE A 753 27.78 25.74 -0.28
N ILE A 754 26.48 25.48 -0.39
CA ILE A 754 25.44 26.36 0.15
C ILE A 754 25.44 26.32 1.68
N GLY A 755 25.53 27.49 2.31
CA GLY A 755 25.56 27.64 3.77
C GLY A 755 26.96 27.53 4.39
N ILE A 756 28.01 27.44 3.57
CA ILE A 756 29.41 27.58 3.99
C ILE A 756 29.84 29.04 3.81
N ASP A 757 30.57 29.60 4.77
CA ASP A 757 31.12 30.96 4.69
C ASP A 757 32.15 31.08 3.54
N SER A 758 32.31 32.30 3.02
CA SER A 758 33.11 32.52 1.81
C SER A 758 34.60 32.20 1.99
N GLU A 759 35.14 32.40 3.20
CA GLU A 759 36.55 32.11 3.49
C GLU A 759 36.80 30.60 3.50
N SER A 760 36.00 29.85 4.26
CA SER A 760 36.03 28.37 4.29
C SER A 760 35.82 27.78 2.91
N ARG A 761 34.86 28.30 2.13
CA ARG A 761 34.61 27.85 0.77
C ARG A 761 35.84 28.01 -0.13
N THR A 762 36.51 29.16 -0.08
CA THR A 762 37.72 29.40 -0.88
C THR A 762 38.83 28.39 -0.52
N ARG A 763 38.97 28.05 0.77
CA ARG A 763 39.92 27.03 1.21
C ARG A 763 39.53 25.63 0.71
N ILE A 764 38.25 25.28 0.74
CA ILE A 764 37.73 24.02 0.18
C ILE A 764 38.00 23.94 -1.32
N GLU A 765 37.74 25.01 -2.08
CA GLU A 765 37.99 25.04 -3.53
C GLU A 765 39.48 24.79 -3.85
N LYS A 766 40.40 25.41 -3.09
CA LYS A 766 41.84 25.18 -3.22
C LYS A 766 42.22 23.72 -2.90
N LEU A 767 41.63 23.15 -1.85
CA LEU A 767 41.85 21.74 -1.49
C LEU A 767 41.39 20.81 -2.62
N LEU A 768 40.16 20.98 -3.10
CA LEU A 768 39.64 20.17 -4.21
C LEU A 768 40.52 20.28 -5.44
N ASN A 769 41.02 21.49 -5.75
CA ASN A 769 41.91 21.70 -6.88
C ASN A 769 43.25 20.96 -6.75
N SER A 770 43.75 20.77 -5.53
CA SER A 770 45.00 20.05 -5.25
C SER A 770 44.89 18.52 -5.39
N ILE A 771 43.66 17.97 -5.36
CA ILE A 771 43.40 16.54 -5.48
C ILE A 771 43.28 16.21 -6.97
N ASN A 772 44.16 15.33 -7.46
CA ASN A 772 44.25 14.96 -8.89
C ASN A 772 44.06 13.46 -9.13
N ASP A 773 44.09 12.64 -8.07
CA ASP A 773 43.87 11.21 -8.12
C ASP A 773 42.38 10.83 -8.21
N LYS A 774 41.49 11.78 -7.86
CA LYS A 774 40.03 11.65 -7.88
C LYS A 774 39.37 12.58 -8.90
N ALA A 775 38.29 12.13 -9.51
CA ALA A 775 37.39 12.95 -10.32
C ALA A 775 36.29 13.58 -9.45
N PHE A 776 35.91 14.82 -9.76
CA PHE A 776 34.86 15.56 -9.07
C PHE A 776 33.82 16.09 -10.05
N LEU A 777 32.54 15.77 -9.81
CA LEU A 777 31.41 16.45 -10.43
C LEU A 777 30.77 17.35 -9.39
N ILE A 778 30.77 18.66 -9.63
CA ILE A 778 30.31 19.66 -8.66
C ILE A 778 29.06 20.35 -9.21
N THR A 779 27.95 20.24 -8.48
CA THR A 779 26.76 21.06 -8.72
C THR A 779 26.73 22.20 -7.69
N SER A 780 26.50 23.41 -8.17
CA SER A 780 26.34 24.57 -7.29
C SER A 780 25.52 25.65 -7.98
N HIS A 781 24.79 26.41 -7.18
CA HIS A 781 24.17 27.68 -7.58
C HIS A 781 25.08 28.87 -7.37
N ILE A 782 26.21 28.66 -6.71
CA ILE A 782 27.19 29.67 -6.34
C ILE A 782 28.46 29.42 -7.15
N ASP A 783 29.01 30.48 -7.70
CA ASP A 783 30.28 30.43 -8.42
C ASP A 783 31.41 29.92 -7.52
N THR A 784 32.25 29.08 -8.11
CA THR A 784 33.40 28.41 -7.47
C THR A 784 34.66 28.72 -8.28
N PRO A 785 35.09 30.00 -8.30
CA PRO A 785 36.05 30.51 -9.27
C PRO A 785 37.47 29.96 -9.06
N THR A 786 37.78 29.42 -7.89
CA THR A 786 39.13 28.93 -7.56
C THR A 786 39.39 27.53 -8.11
N ILE A 787 38.34 26.79 -8.48
CA ILE A 787 38.47 25.44 -9.04
C ILE A 787 38.78 25.53 -10.53
N GLN A 788 39.82 24.83 -10.98
CA GLN A 788 40.12 24.68 -12.40
C GLN A 788 39.30 23.53 -12.97
N TYR A 789 38.25 23.87 -13.72
CA TYR A 789 37.35 22.89 -14.34
C TYR A 789 37.86 22.42 -15.70
N ASN A 790 37.88 21.10 -15.90
CA ASN A 790 38.17 20.44 -17.17
C ASN A 790 37.02 20.60 -18.17
N ALA A 791 35.78 20.64 -17.66
CA ALA A 791 34.58 20.85 -18.45
C ALA A 791 33.52 21.60 -17.64
N HIS A 792 32.74 22.41 -18.33
CA HIS A 792 31.59 23.11 -17.77
C HIS A 792 30.34 22.73 -18.56
N TYR A 793 29.35 22.15 -17.88
CA TYR A 793 28.04 21.83 -18.43
C TYR A 793 26.94 22.67 -17.79
N LYS A 794 25.95 23.04 -18.60
CA LYS A 794 24.71 23.66 -18.16
C LYS A 794 23.54 22.75 -18.44
N MET A 795 22.68 22.58 -17.45
CA MET A 795 21.44 21.83 -17.61
C MET A 795 20.22 22.74 -17.68
N THR A 796 19.42 22.56 -18.72
CA THR A 796 18.18 23.30 -18.98
C THR A 796 17.06 22.36 -19.39
N LYS A 797 15.97 22.34 -18.60
CA LYS A 797 14.77 21.51 -18.87
C LYS A 797 15.08 20.03 -19.18
N GLY A 798 16.03 19.43 -18.44
CA GLY A 798 16.40 18.02 -18.59
C GLY A 798 17.38 17.70 -19.72
N GLU A 799 17.95 18.72 -20.37
CA GLU A 799 18.96 18.59 -21.42
C GLU A 799 20.28 19.22 -20.98
N LEU A 800 21.37 18.50 -21.19
CA LEU A 800 22.72 18.86 -20.82
C LEU A 800 23.45 19.46 -22.02
N CYS A 801 23.99 20.67 -21.86
CA CYS A 801 24.77 21.36 -22.87
C CYS A 801 26.18 21.65 -22.35
N LYS A 802 27.22 21.29 -23.10
CA LYS A 802 28.60 21.67 -22.77
C LYS A 802 28.84 23.12 -23.14
N ILE A 803 29.29 23.93 -22.19
CA ILE A 803 29.64 25.35 -22.39
C ILE A 803 31.12 25.50 -22.71
N LYS A 804 31.98 24.79 -21.98
CA LYS A 804 33.44 24.90 -22.07
C LYS A 804 34.11 23.56 -21.87
#